data_AF-A0A3L7QVQ5-F1
#
_entry.id   AF-A0A3L7QVQ5-F1
#
_cell.length_a   1.000
_cell.length_b   1.000
_cell.length_c   1.000
_cell.angle_alpha   90.00
_cell.angle_beta   90.00
_cell.angle_gamma   90.00
#
_symmetry.space_group_name_H-M   'P 1'
#
loop_
_entity.id
_entity.type
_entity.pdbx_description
1 polymer ?
#
loop_
_entity_poly.entity_id
_entity_poly.type
_entity_poly.pdbx_seq_one_letter_code
_entity_poly.pdbx_strand_id
1 'polypeptide(L)'
;MHQRRRRRLSLIYKRLLIALVACLSLMATLAFLHTGTSTLQSAEKKPEAKIADADSRTFESVIKPFLDTHCTSCHGSTKSKGDVTLNNISAKLAIGKDLELWNLVLKQLVLSEMPPSKEKQPSASDVSKVIDWINAELNKSGNATSLYQKLEHPDYGNLVNHEKLFNGEIKTKPFSPARLWRTSPNVFDNIKSNYGGDARSIRQPFLVEDRKGIKEYANLLFADSAVVDVLLVNAGYCADQLIQKGQIYKDIASQKSAPNRDQLEVAASQHFKKVVFRDPTKEELKNYVALFTGSAKEGIHSEALRVMLMAIMMHPESVYRIEIGLGESDASGRRMLSSTELAFAISYAITDRHPDSILLQAAESGKLKTKDEVHTQISRMLEDESLEKPRILRFFQEFFGYNQAHIVFKDEARSGGFSYYGENYPVIYERDADFFVLNILEKDKDVFKQMLTSDEYFILNRQTFRNTVFDFYEQNKELIDKGQLTEEKSKELLKRLGLKNWKELNKKYYLHGFDRGFNGSPEVIKKMGKEIPTEGRIDNRNKDKPYQVISQGMHTLYQKYPMAYDLRDGEQNFLLPQPYKRPNRAGMLTHPAWLIAHSLNDISDPIRRGKWIRQRLLAGVVLDVPITVDATIPEDHHKTLRERLSVTEAKACWRCHEQMNPLGYSFEIFDDFGRFRTIEALDKLPMVKGKFPSKPVDSRGVLAGTGEKNVDGDVKDALELIHKMANSDKVRQSIIRHVFRYYMGRNEMLSDSITLIAADKAYLESGGSFKALLTSLLTSDSFLYRKTLTKE
;
A
#
# COMPACT_ATOMS: atom_id res chain seq x y z
N MET A 1 -8.63 -0.14 -52.42
CA MET A 1 -8.03 1.13 -51.91
C MET A 1 -7.85 1.20 -50.38
N HIS A 2 -8.75 0.64 -49.55
CA HIS A 2 -8.70 0.76 -48.09
C HIS A 2 -7.49 0.06 -47.40
N GLN A 3 -7.03 -1.08 -47.91
CA GLN A 3 -5.89 -1.84 -47.34
C GLN A 3 -4.53 -1.15 -47.58
N ARG A 4 -4.35 -0.49 -48.74
CA ARG A 4 -3.14 0.29 -49.04
C ARG A 4 -3.02 1.55 -48.17
N ARG A 5 -4.15 2.16 -47.78
CA ARG A 5 -4.20 3.31 -46.85
C ARG A 5 -3.79 2.91 -45.43
N ARG A 6 -4.26 1.76 -44.91
CA ARG A 6 -3.85 1.22 -43.60
C ARG A 6 -2.37 0.84 -43.53
N ARG A 7 -1.80 0.24 -44.59
CA ARG A 7 -0.36 -0.08 -44.65
C ARG A 7 0.52 1.17 -44.72
N ARG A 8 0.12 2.22 -45.45
CA ARG A 8 0.84 3.51 -45.45
C ARG A 8 0.79 4.21 -44.09
N LEU A 9 -0.36 4.22 -43.42
CA LEU A 9 -0.49 4.76 -42.06
C LEU A 9 0.40 4.00 -41.05
N SER A 10 0.42 2.66 -41.10
CA SER A 10 1.30 1.84 -40.25
C SER A 10 2.80 2.09 -40.46
N LEU A 11 3.24 2.31 -41.70
CA LEU A 11 4.63 2.64 -42.01
C LEU A 11 5.01 4.06 -41.58
N ILE A 12 4.08 5.01 -41.69
CA ILE A 12 4.26 6.39 -41.21
C ILE A 12 4.35 6.41 -39.68
N TYR A 13 3.45 5.69 -38.99
CA TYR A 13 3.50 5.51 -37.54
C TYR A 13 4.81 4.86 -37.06
N LYS A 14 5.30 3.81 -37.73
CA LYS A 14 6.59 3.19 -37.40
C LYS A 14 7.77 4.14 -37.59
N ARG A 15 7.77 4.96 -38.64
CA ARG A 15 8.83 5.95 -38.90
C ARG A 15 8.80 7.12 -37.92
N LEU A 16 7.60 7.58 -37.54
CA LEU A 16 7.41 8.58 -36.50
C LEU A 16 7.82 8.06 -35.13
N LEU A 17 7.50 6.80 -34.79
CA LEU A 17 7.92 6.16 -33.54
C LEU A 17 9.46 6.07 -33.46
N ILE A 18 10.12 5.68 -34.56
CA ILE A 18 11.59 5.65 -34.63
C ILE A 18 12.20 7.05 -34.49
N ALA A 19 11.60 8.07 -35.10
CA ALA A 19 12.05 9.46 -34.97
C ALA A 19 11.83 10.04 -33.56
N LEU A 20 10.73 9.67 -32.90
CA LEU A 20 10.42 10.07 -31.52
C LEU A 20 11.33 9.37 -30.51
N VAL A 21 11.63 8.08 -30.70
CA VAL A 21 12.60 7.33 -29.91
C VAL A 21 14.02 7.87 -30.13
N ALA A 22 14.38 8.27 -31.35
CA ALA A 22 15.64 8.92 -31.67
C ALA A 22 15.77 10.33 -31.05
N CYS A 23 14.68 11.11 -30.99
CA CYS A 23 14.67 12.40 -30.31
C CYS A 23 14.70 12.28 -28.78
N LEU A 24 13.99 11.30 -28.20
CA LEU A 24 14.03 11.00 -26.77
C LEU A 24 15.41 10.51 -26.32
N SER A 25 16.09 9.72 -27.15
CA SER A 25 17.49 9.32 -26.92
C SER A 25 18.47 10.49 -27.09
N LEU A 26 18.22 11.44 -28.00
CA LEU A 26 19.01 12.67 -28.12
C LEU A 26 18.82 13.64 -26.93
N MET A 27 17.60 13.75 -26.39
CA MET A 27 17.35 14.56 -25.18
C MET A 27 17.94 13.91 -23.93
N ALA A 28 17.93 12.57 -23.85
CA ALA A 28 18.64 11.85 -22.82
C ALA A 28 20.15 12.07 -22.90
N THR A 29 20.77 12.03 -24.10
CA THR A 29 22.22 12.26 -24.23
C THR A 29 22.66 13.71 -23.99
N LEU A 30 21.80 14.70 -24.25
CA LEU A 30 22.07 16.10 -23.91
C LEU A 30 22.00 16.38 -22.41
N ALA A 31 21.21 15.64 -21.63
CA ALA A 31 21.26 15.68 -20.17
C ALA A 31 22.52 15.00 -19.59
N PHE A 32 23.17 14.12 -20.35
CA PHE A 32 24.43 13.46 -19.96
C PHE A 32 25.70 14.23 -20.37
N LEU A 33 25.61 15.28 -21.19
CA LEU A 33 26.76 16.06 -21.68
C LEU A 33 27.40 17.01 -20.65
N HIS A 34 27.01 16.94 -19.37
CA HIS A 34 27.78 17.53 -18.26
C HIS A 34 28.36 16.51 -17.26
N THR A 35 28.32 15.22 -17.59
CA THR A 35 29.02 14.19 -16.84
C THR A 35 29.58 13.13 -17.78
N GLY A 36 30.87 13.20 -18.10
CA GLY A 36 31.69 12.07 -18.56
C GLY A 36 31.31 11.45 -19.90
N THR A 37 32.14 11.69 -20.91
CA THR A 37 32.10 11.03 -22.22
C THR A 37 32.20 9.50 -22.10
N SER A 38 31.18 8.79 -22.57
CA SER A 38 31.30 7.38 -23.00
C SER A 38 30.88 7.28 -24.47
N THR A 39 31.85 7.02 -25.33
CA THR A 39 31.71 6.77 -26.77
C THR A 39 30.85 5.53 -27.04
N LEU A 40 29.83 5.68 -27.90
CA LEU A 40 29.06 4.58 -28.48
C LEU A 40 29.95 3.79 -29.45
N GLN A 41 30.42 2.63 -29.01
CA GLN A 41 31.11 1.65 -29.87
C GLN A 41 30.09 0.70 -30.49
N SER A 42 30.24 0.48 -31.79
CA SER A 42 29.59 -0.57 -32.58
C SER A 42 29.54 -1.90 -31.83
N ALA A 43 28.50 -2.70 -32.11
CA ALA A 43 28.34 -4.07 -31.59
C ALA A 43 29.52 -4.97 -31.96
N GLU A 44 30.61 -4.84 -31.22
CA GLU A 44 31.67 -5.83 -31.10
C GLU A 44 31.12 -7.01 -30.31
N LYS A 45 31.50 -8.23 -30.72
CA LYS A 45 31.27 -9.46 -29.96
C LYS A 45 31.52 -9.19 -28.48
N LYS A 46 30.54 -9.55 -27.64
CA LYS A 46 30.65 -9.56 -26.19
C LYS A 46 32.05 -10.12 -25.84
N PRO A 47 32.96 -9.32 -25.24
CA PRO A 47 34.27 -9.83 -24.89
C PRO A 47 34.04 -10.98 -23.91
N GLU A 48 34.68 -12.13 -24.16
CA GLU A 48 34.81 -13.17 -23.14
C GLU A 48 35.32 -12.48 -21.88
N ALA A 49 34.52 -12.48 -20.82
CA ALA A 49 34.88 -11.85 -19.58
C ALA A 49 36.20 -12.46 -19.12
N LYS A 50 37.29 -11.69 -19.14
CA LYS A 50 38.53 -12.08 -18.48
C LYS A 50 38.19 -12.31 -17.01
N ILE A 51 38.22 -13.58 -16.61
CA ILE A 51 37.95 -14.02 -15.24
C ILE A 51 38.98 -13.34 -14.35
N ALA A 52 38.55 -12.36 -13.54
CA ALA A 52 39.40 -11.80 -12.51
C ALA A 52 39.65 -12.90 -11.46
N ASP A 53 40.91 -13.11 -11.07
CA ASP A 53 41.23 -14.06 -10.00
C ASP A 53 40.56 -13.63 -8.68
N ALA A 54 40.05 -14.62 -7.95
CA ALA A 54 39.44 -14.40 -6.65
C ALA A 54 40.47 -13.84 -5.66
N ASP A 55 40.07 -12.91 -4.79
CA ASP A 55 40.94 -12.38 -3.73
C ASP A 55 41.20 -13.44 -2.64
N SER A 56 42.06 -14.38 -2.99
CA SER A 56 42.43 -15.54 -2.19
C SER A 56 43.25 -15.13 -0.97
N ARG A 57 43.92 -13.97 -1.01
CA ARG A 57 44.69 -13.44 0.13
C ARG A 57 43.77 -12.98 1.24
N THR A 58 42.74 -12.21 0.92
CA THR A 58 41.72 -11.79 1.90
C THR A 58 40.90 -13.00 2.37
N PHE A 59 40.62 -13.96 1.49
CA PHE A 59 39.97 -15.20 1.89
C PHE A 59 40.72 -15.95 3.00
N GLU A 60 42.01 -16.24 2.80
CA GLU A 60 42.80 -17.00 3.77
C GLU A 60 43.09 -16.21 5.07
N SER A 61 43.25 -14.88 4.98
CA SER A 61 43.63 -14.05 6.14
C SER A 61 42.45 -13.51 6.96
N VAL A 62 41.26 -13.35 6.38
CA VAL A 62 40.09 -12.73 7.03
C VAL A 62 38.89 -13.67 7.03
N ILE A 63 38.51 -14.21 5.87
CA ILE A 63 37.23 -14.91 5.70
C ILE A 63 37.27 -16.30 6.32
N LYS A 64 38.31 -17.08 6.05
CA LYS A 64 38.47 -18.44 6.58
C LYS A 64 38.56 -18.47 8.11
N PRO A 65 39.36 -17.61 8.79
CA PRO A 65 39.34 -17.50 10.25
C PRO A 65 37.96 -17.14 10.82
N PHE A 66 37.20 -16.28 10.14
CA PHE A 66 35.84 -15.94 10.53
C PHE A 66 34.92 -17.17 10.46
N LEU A 67 34.94 -17.91 9.34
CA LEU A 67 34.15 -19.14 9.17
C LEU A 67 34.54 -20.19 10.21
N ASP A 68 35.83 -20.39 10.46
CA ASP A 68 36.33 -21.36 11.43
C ASP A 68 35.90 -21.03 12.86
N THR A 69 35.87 -19.75 13.21
CA THR A 69 35.50 -19.30 14.56
C THR A 69 34.00 -19.32 14.80
N HIS A 70 33.20 -18.96 13.79
CA HIS A 70 31.78 -18.65 13.96
C HIS A 70 30.83 -19.65 13.28
N CYS A 71 31.30 -20.46 12.33
CA CYS A 71 30.43 -21.28 11.48
C CYS A 71 30.75 -22.78 11.53
N THR A 72 32.02 -23.20 11.47
CA THR A 72 32.38 -24.61 11.28
C THR A 72 32.08 -25.53 12.46
N SER A 73 31.87 -24.98 13.67
CA SER A 73 31.43 -25.77 14.83
C SER A 73 30.06 -26.46 14.61
N CYS A 74 29.23 -25.88 13.74
CA CYS A 74 27.90 -26.38 13.37
C CYS A 74 27.77 -26.78 11.90
N HIS A 75 28.64 -26.25 11.03
CA HIS A 75 28.66 -26.45 9.58
C HIS A 75 30.00 -27.01 9.11
N GLY A 76 30.58 -27.93 9.87
CA GLY A 76 31.87 -28.55 9.58
C GLY A 76 31.74 -30.00 9.11
N SER A 77 32.88 -30.67 8.92
CA SER A 77 32.91 -32.09 8.50
C SER A 77 32.26 -33.04 9.50
N THR A 78 32.20 -32.66 10.79
CA THR A 78 31.64 -33.49 11.86
C THR A 78 30.16 -33.19 12.14
N LYS A 79 29.68 -31.99 11.82
CA LYS A 79 28.30 -31.55 12.01
C LYS A 79 27.84 -30.74 10.81
N SER A 80 26.74 -31.15 10.18
CA SER A 80 26.13 -30.47 9.04
C SER A 80 24.71 -30.04 9.40
N LYS A 81 24.57 -28.96 10.19
CA LYS A 81 23.24 -28.44 10.53
C LYS A 81 22.57 -27.87 9.27
N GLY A 82 21.34 -28.29 8.99
CA GLY A 82 20.59 -27.82 7.82
C GLY A 82 21.23 -28.23 6.49
N ASP A 83 21.95 -29.35 6.47
CA ASP A 83 22.61 -29.92 5.30
C ASP A 83 23.63 -28.98 4.62
N VAL A 84 24.24 -28.10 5.41
CA VAL A 84 25.26 -27.14 4.98
C VAL A 84 26.62 -27.45 5.64
N THR A 85 27.66 -27.56 4.82
CA THR A 85 29.06 -27.76 5.25
C THR A 85 29.97 -26.72 4.60
N LEU A 86 30.83 -26.07 5.40
CA LEU A 86 31.67 -24.92 5.00
C LEU A 86 33.19 -25.20 5.02
N ASN A 87 33.63 -26.35 5.54
CA ASN A 87 35.08 -26.64 5.74
C ASN A 87 35.93 -26.56 4.47
N ASN A 88 35.35 -26.81 3.30
CA ASN A 88 36.06 -26.83 2.01
C ASN A 88 35.43 -25.85 1.00
N ILE A 89 34.80 -24.78 1.49
CA ILE A 89 34.18 -23.78 0.63
C ILE A 89 35.25 -23.04 -0.18
N SER A 90 35.07 -22.96 -1.50
CA SER A 90 36.04 -22.33 -2.41
C SER A 90 35.96 -20.81 -2.39
N ALA A 91 37.11 -20.13 -2.42
CA ALA A 91 37.18 -18.68 -2.61
C ALA A 91 36.76 -18.20 -4.01
N LYS A 92 36.62 -19.11 -4.98
CA LYS A 92 36.30 -18.78 -6.38
C LYS A 92 34.79 -18.67 -6.59
N LEU A 93 34.20 -17.50 -6.35
CA LEU A 93 32.75 -17.28 -6.49
C LEU A 93 32.29 -17.13 -7.95
N ALA A 94 33.20 -16.84 -8.88
CA ALA A 94 32.85 -16.48 -10.27
C ALA A 94 32.16 -17.59 -11.07
N ILE A 95 32.63 -18.83 -10.90
CA ILE A 95 32.20 -20.04 -11.66
C ILE A 95 32.30 -21.27 -10.72
N GLY A 96 32.42 -21.05 -9.41
CA GLY A 96 32.63 -22.12 -8.45
C GLY A 96 31.35 -22.90 -8.17
N LYS A 97 31.51 -24.19 -7.88
CA LYS A 97 30.45 -25.09 -7.38
C LYS A 97 29.72 -24.54 -6.13
N ASP A 98 30.33 -23.59 -5.43
CA ASP A 98 29.87 -23.06 -4.14
C ASP A 98 29.15 -21.69 -4.28
N LEU A 99 28.84 -21.21 -5.50
CA LEU A 99 28.17 -19.91 -5.72
C LEU A 99 26.85 -19.79 -4.93
N GLU A 100 26.00 -20.81 -4.99
CA GLU A 100 24.74 -20.84 -4.25
C GLU A 100 24.97 -20.87 -2.74
N LEU A 101 26.02 -21.57 -2.30
CA LEU A 101 26.39 -21.66 -0.90
C LEU A 101 26.90 -20.30 -0.37
N TRP A 102 27.67 -19.56 -1.16
CA TRP A 102 28.08 -18.19 -0.81
C TRP A 102 26.91 -17.19 -0.80
N ASN A 103 25.97 -17.30 -1.73
CA ASN A 103 24.73 -16.53 -1.67
C ASN A 103 23.93 -16.84 -0.41
N LEU A 104 23.91 -18.11 0.03
CA LEU A 104 23.29 -18.52 1.28
C LEU A 104 24.02 -17.94 2.49
N VAL A 105 25.36 -18.03 2.55
CA VAL A 105 26.18 -17.44 3.63
C VAL A 105 25.94 -15.93 3.71
N LEU A 106 26.02 -15.23 2.57
CA LEU A 106 25.75 -13.80 2.48
C LEU A 106 24.36 -13.47 3.03
N LYS A 107 23.34 -14.23 2.60
CA LYS A 107 21.97 -14.06 3.09
C LYS A 107 21.90 -14.25 4.61
N GLN A 108 22.50 -15.30 5.17
CA GLN A 108 22.45 -15.53 6.63
C GLN A 108 23.16 -14.43 7.43
N LEU A 109 24.28 -13.91 6.93
CA LEU A 109 25.05 -12.82 7.56
C LEU A 109 24.31 -11.48 7.48
N VAL A 110 23.80 -11.12 6.30
CA VAL A 110 23.02 -9.90 6.09
C VAL A 110 21.76 -9.89 6.96
N LEU A 111 21.12 -11.06 7.12
CA LEU A 111 19.94 -11.21 7.96
C LEU A 111 20.27 -11.35 9.46
N SER A 112 21.56 -11.43 9.82
CA SER A 112 22.03 -11.67 11.20
C SER A 112 21.46 -12.93 11.86
N GLU A 113 21.21 -13.97 11.08
CA GLU A 113 20.62 -15.24 11.52
C GLU A 113 21.68 -16.27 11.93
N MET A 114 22.90 -16.09 11.41
CA MET A 114 24.05 -16.91 11.74
C MET A 114 25.20 -16.05 12.24
N PRO A 115 25.80 -16.41 13.39
CA PRO A 115 25.47 -17.56 14.25
C PRO A 115 24.12 -17.40 14.98
N PRO A 116 23.43 -18.50 15.37
CA PRO A 116 22.19 -18.42 16.14
C PRO A 116 22.35 -17.61 17.42
N SER A 117 21.27 -16.98 17.91
CA SER A 117 21.33 -16.06 19.08
C SER A 117 21.91 -16.65 20.36
N LYS A 118 21.89 -17.97 20.53
CA LYS A 118 22.47 -18.69 21.69
C LYS A 118 23.97 -18.98 21.53
N GLU A 119 24.55 -18.73 20.37
CA GLU A 119 25.95 -18.96 20.04
C GLU A 119 26.75 -17.64 20.08
N LYS A 120 28.08 -17.76 20.09
CA LYS A 120 28.99 -16.60 20.12
C LYS A 120 28.86 -15.74 18.86
N GLN A 121 28.36 -14.52 19.03
CA GLN A 121 28.16 -13.57 17.94
C GLN A 121 29.47 -12.89 17.51
N PRO A 122 29.72 -12.72 16.20
CA PRO A 122 30.82 -11.91 15.68
C PRO A 122 30.58 -10.41 15.92
N SER A 123 31.64 -9.61 15.78
CA SER A 123 31.50 -8.15 15.80
C SER A 123 30.85 -7.66 14.50
N ALA A 124 30.11 -6.54 14.55
CA ALA A 124 29.51 -5.95 13.35
C ALA A 124 30.55 -5.56 12.29
N SER A 125 31.77 -5.19 12.72
CA SER A 125 32.87 -4.87 11.81
C SER A 125 33.36 -6.11 11.06
N ASP A 126 33.48 -7.25 11.75
CA ASP A 126 33.96 -8.49 11.12
C ASP A 126 32.90 -9.05 10.16
N VAL A 127 31.62 -8.97 10.51
CA VAL A 127 30.53 -9.32 9.60
C VAL A 127 30.56 -8.44 8.35
N SER A 128 30.73 -7.11 8.50
CA SER A 128 30.82 -6.19 7.37
C SER A 128 31.94 -6.59 6.41
N LYS A 129 33.16 -6.83 6.93
CA LYS A 129 34.31 -7.23 6.09
C LYS A 129 34.02 -8.48 5.27
N VAL A 130 33.33 -9.46 5.86
CA VAL A 130 32.96 -10.70 5.16
C VAL A 130 31.91 -10.43 4.09
N ILE A 131 30.87 -9.66 4.41
CA ILE A 131 29.83 -9.24 3.45
C ILE A 131 30.46 -8.48 2.27
N ASP A 132 31.34 -7.51 2.56
CA ASP A 132 32.00 -6.67 1.57
C ASP A 132 32.86 -7.50 0.62
N TRP A 133 33.63 -8.47 1.16
CA TRP A 133 34.41 -9.39 0.35
C TRP A 133 33.52 -10.28 -0.54
N ILE A 134 32.46 -10.88 0.00
CA ILE A 134 31.53 -11.70 -0.81
C ILE A 134 30.91 -10.87 -1.93
N ASN A 135 30.45 -9.64 -1.63
CA ASN A 135 29.88 -8.74 -2.63
C ASN A 135 30.88 -8.39 -3.73
N ALA A 136 32.11 -8.03 -3.36
CA ALA A 136 33.16 -7.70 -4.31
C ALA A 136 33.45 -8.88 -5.25
N GLU A 137 33.54 -10.09 -4.72
CA GLU A 137 33.77 -11.32 -5.50
C GLU A 137 32.59 -11.68 -6.43
N LEU A 138 31.35 -11.54 -5.96
CA LEU A 138 30.16 -11.72 -6.79
C LEU A 138 30.08 -10.70 -7.93
N ASN A 139 30.41 -9.43 -7.63
CA ASN A 139 30.39 -8.34 -8.61
C ASN A 139 31.43 -8.50 -9.72
N LYS A 140 32.64 -8.99 -9.41
CA LYS A 140 33.69 -9.32 -10.41
C LYS A 140 33.19 -10.23 -11.52
N SER A 141 32.15 -11.00 -11.25
CA SER A 141 31.67 -12.10 -12.08
C SER A 141 30.32 -11.81 -12.75
N GLY A 142 29.76 -10.62 -12.50
CA GLY A 142 28.39 -10.29 -12.92
C GLY A 142 27.30 -11.08 -12.19
N ASN A 143 27.64 -11.83 -11.13
CA ASN A 143 26.71 -12.63 -10.32
C ASN A 143 26.18 -11.83 -9.12
N ALA A 144 25.92 -10.53 -9.31
CA ALA A 144 25.45 -9.65 -8.25
C ALA A 144 24.18 -10.24 -7.61
N THR A 145 24.17 -10.34 -6.29
CA THR A 145 23.06 -10.97 -5.57
C THR A 145 21.77 -10.16 -5.72
N SER A 146 20.65 -10.84 -5.93
CA SER A 146 19.31 -10.22 -5.88
C SER A 146 18.89 -9.86 -4.45
N LEU A 147 19.67 -10.22 -3.43
CA LEU A 147 19.38 -9.99 -2.03
C LEU A 147 19.15 -8.50 -1.74
N TYR A 148 20.01 -7.59 -2.19
CA TYR A 148 19.88 -6.16 -1.89
C TYR A 148 18.62 -5.54 -2.49
N GLN A 149 18.22 -5.98 -3.68
CA GLN A 149 16.93 -5.58 -4.26
C GLN A 149 15.75 -6.04 -3.39
N LYS A 150 15.84 -7.23 -2.78
CA LYS A 150 14.83 -7.70 -1.82
C LYS A 150 14.85 -6.90 -0.51
N LEU A 151 16.04 -6.50 -0.02
CA LEU A 151 16.16 -5.68 1.19
C LEU A 151 15.52 -4.28 1.05
N GLU A 152 15.35 -3.81 -0.17
CA GLU A 152 14.65 -2.55 -0.47
C GLU A 152 13.12 -2.70 -0.43
N HIS A 153 12.60 -3.93 -0.32
CA HIS A 153 11.18 -4.20 -0.21
C HIS A 153 10.66 -3.93 1.22
N PRO A 154 9.43 -3.39 1.40
CA PRO A 154 8.87 -3.06 2.72
C PRO A 154 8.81 -4.23 3.71
N ASP A 155 8.68 -5.45 3.21
CA ASP A 155 8.64 -6.68 4.05
C ASP A 155 9.98 -6.98 4.74
N TYR A 156 11.07 -6.41 4.23
CA TYR A 156 12.42 -6.62 4.75
C TYR A 156 12.87 -5.48 5.68
N GLY A 157 12.07 -4.42 5.85
CA GLY A 157 12.46 -3.28 6.69
C GLY A 157 12.73 -3.64 8.16
N ASN A 158 12.16 -4.75 8.65
CA ASN A 158 12.39 -5.22 10.03
C ASN A 158 13.80 -5.78 10.28
N LEU A 159 14.61 -5.96 9.24
CA LEU A 159 16.01 -6.34 9.37
C LEU A 159 16.86 -5.20 9.94
N VAL A 160 16.39 -3.97 9.83
CA VAL A 160 17.00 -2.85 10.54
C VAL A 160 16.72 -3.01 12.03
N ASN A 161 17.79 -3.01 12.82
CA ASN A 161 17.72 -3.29 14.25
C ASN A 161 16.79 -2.30 14.97
N HIS A 162 15.71 -2.83 15.56
CA HIS A 162 14.69 -2.03 16.22
C HIS A 162 15.24 -1.23 17.42
N GLU A 163 16.01 -1.88 18.29
CA GLU A 163 16.54 -1.25 19.52
C GLU A 163 17.44 -0.05 19.16
N LYS A 164 18.32 -0.18 18.17
CA LYS A 164 19.17 0.91 17.69
C LYS A 164 18.40 2.08 17.08
N LEU A 165 17.20 1.84 16.55
CA LEU A 165 16.37 2.92 16.00
C LEU A 165 15.74 3.77 17.12
N PHE A 166 15.47 3.20 18.30
CA PHE A 166 14.72 3.87 19.36
C PHE A 166 15.51 4.14 20.65
N ASN A 167 16.70 3.55 20.84
CA ASN A 167 17.54 3.76 22.04
C ASN A 167 18.27 5.12 22.07
N GLY A 168 18.31 5.83 20.95
CA GLY A 168 18.94 7.15 20.84
C GLY A 168 20.46 7.15 20.75
N GLU A 169 21.12 6.00 20.57
CA GLU A 169 22.58 5.91 20.38
C GLU A 169 23.03 6.55 19.05
N ILE A 170 22.21 6.43 18.00
CA ILE A 170 22.55 6.95 16.67
C ILE A 170 22.27 8.46 16.60
N LYS A 171 23.33 9.24 16.36
CA LYS A 171 23.27 10.71 16.25
C LYS A 171 23.44 11.24 14.83
N THR A 172 23.64 10.36 13.86
CA THR A 172 23.80 10.72 12.44
C THR A 172 22.55 11.46 11.95
N LYS A 173 22.75 12.58 11.24
CA LYS A 173 21.60 13.34 10.73
C LYS A 173 20.84 12.53 9.66
N PRO A 174 19.50 12.42 9.75
CA PRO A 174 18.72 11.60 8.82
C PRO A 174 18.71 12.16 7.39
N PHE A 175 18.43 11.32 6.40
CA PHE A 175 18.16 11.77 5.02
C PHE A 175 17.43 10.66 4.25
N SER A 176 16.85 10.99 3.10
CA SER A 176 16.44 9.99 2.12
C SER A 176 17.39 9.98 0.90
N PRO A 177 17.58 8.85 0.20
CA PRO A 177 18.34 8.86 -1.05
C PRO A 177 17.69 9.76 -2.10
N ALA A 178 18.51 10.45 -2.89
CA ALA A 178 18.04 11.19 -4.08
C ALA A 178 17.37 10.22 -5.06
N ARG A 179 16.19 10.58 -5.58
CA ARG A 179 15.37 9.67 -6.40
C ARG A 179 14.42 10.36 -7.37
N LEU A 180 14.10 9.63 -8.43
CA LEU A 180 12.90 9.86 -9.25
C LEU A 180 11.85 8.87 -8.79
N TRP A 181 10.76 9.36 -8.22
CA TRP A 181 9.71 8.52 -7.66
C TRP A 181 8.49 8.54 -8.58
N ARG A 182 8.27 7.44 -9.31
CA ARG A 182 7.10 7.31 -10.20
C ARG A 182 5.81 7.50 -9.39
N THR A 183 4.87 8.28 -9.92
CA THR A 183 3.57 8.52 -9.31
C THR A 183 2.73 7.24 -9.28
N SER A 184 1.84 7.09 -8.31
CA SER A 184 1.03 5.87 -8.18
C SER A 184 -0.14 5.84 -9.17
N PRO A 185 -0.77 4.68 -9.41
CA PRO A 185 -2.01 4.60 -10.20
C PRO A 185 -3.07 5.61 -9.73
N ASN A 186 -3.22 5.79 -8.42
CA ASN A 186 -4.18 6.74 -7.81
C ASN A 186 -3.85 8.19 -8.19
N VAL A 187 -2.57 8.57 -8.15
CA VAL A 187 -2.14 9.91 -8.58
C VAL A 187 -2.43 10.11 -10.06
N PHE A 188 -2.08 9.13 -10.91
CA PHE A 188 -2.35 9.23 -12.35
C PHE A 188 -3.82 9.42 -12.66
N ASP A 189 -4.71 8.64 -12.02
CA ASP A 189 -6.14 8.77 -12.22
C ASP A 189 -6.70 10.14 -11.81
N ASN A 190 -6.09 10.79 -10.82
CA ASN A 190 -6.46 12.14 -10.39
C ASN A 190 -5.92 13.26 -11.30
N ILE A 191 -4.83 13.03 -12.04
CA ILE A 191 -4.17 14.08 -12.83
C ILE A 191 -4.33 13.89 -14.35
N LYS A 192 -4.74 12.71 -14.82
CA LYS A 192 -4.80 12.39 -16.26
C LYS A 192 -5.71 13.32 -17.08
N SER A 193 -6.70 13.95 -16.45
CA SER A 193 -7.52 14.98 -17.11
C SER A 193 -6.70 16.17 -17.60
N ASN A 194 -5.53 16.43 -17.02
CA ASN A 194 -4.66 17.55 -17.38
C ASN A 194 -3.97 17.35 -18.74
N TYR A 195 -3.89 16.11 -19.23
CA TYR A 195 -3.32 15.76 -20.53
C TYR A 195 -4.24 16.24 -21.67
N GLY A 196 -5.53 16.45 -21.41
CA GLY A 196 -6.55 16.81 -22.40
C GLY A 196 -7.40 15.63 -22.86
N GLY A 197 -8.53 15.90 -23.52
CA GLY A 197 -9.49 14.87 -23.92
C GLY A 197 -10.42 14.41 -22.79
N ASP A 198 -11.16 13.31 -23.01
CA ASP A 198 -12.01 12.69 -21.98
C ASP A 198 -11.16 11.75 -21.11
N ALA A 199 -11.06 12.03 -19.82
CA ALA A 199 -10.30 11.23 -18.86
C ALA A 199 -10.73 9.76 -18.82
N ARG A 200 -11.98 9.43 -19.18
CA ARG A 200 -12.49 8.05 -19.25
C ARG A 200 -11.89 7.25 -20.42
N SER A 201 -11.38 7.92 -21.43
CA SER A 201 -10.69 7.29 -22.57
C SER A 201 -9.18 7.13 -22.33
N ILE A 202 -8.63 7.74 -21.28
CA ILE A 202 -7.22 7.64 -20.92
C ILE A 202 -7.03 6.39 -20.05
N ARG A 203 -6.20 5.46 -20.53
CA ARG A 203 -5.93 4.16 -19.89
C ARG A 203 -4.96 4.34 -18.73
N GLN A 204 -5.09 3.53 -17.68
CA GLN A 204 -4.13 3.47 -16.58
C GLN A 204 -2.83 2.80 -17.08
N PRO A 205 -1.69 3.52 -17.19
CA PRO A 205 -0.44 2.94 -17.67
C PRO A 205 0.27 2.08 -16.62
N PHE A 206 -0.09 2.23 -15.35
CA PHE A 206 0.65 1.64 -14.25
C PHE A 206 0.00 0.35 -13.76
N LEU A 207 0.82 -0.67 -13.51
CA LEU A 207 0.37 -1.91 -12.89
C LEU A 207 -0.17 -1.63 -11.49
N VAL A 208 -1.39 -2.09 -11.24
CA VAL A 208 -1.97 -2.13 -9.90
C VAL A 208 -1.50 -3.44 -9.27
N GLU A 209 -0.46 -3.39 -8.43
CA GLU A 209 0.07 -4.59 -7.77
C GLU A 209 -0.99 -5.22 -6.84
N ASP A 210 -1.19 -6.54 -6.98
CA ASP A 210 -2.02 -7.36 -6.08
C ASP A 210 -1.24 -7.89 -4.85
N ARG A 211 -0.06 -7.32 -4.62
CA ARG A 211 0.77 -7.62 -3.45
C ARG A 211 0.05 -7.21 -2.15
N LYS A 212 0.22 -8.00 -1.09
CA LYS A 212 -0.18 -7.61 0.27
C LYS A 212 0.81 -6.62 0.88
N GLY A 213 0.32 -5.66 1.67
CA GLY A 213 1.16 -4.68 2.38
C GLY A 213 1.34 -3.37 1.63
N ILE A 214 2.41 -2.65 1.96
CA ILE A 214 2.71 -1.32 1.40
C ILE A 214 3.08 -1.44 -0.08
N LYS A 215 2.35 -0.76 -0.96
CA LYS A 215 2.51 -0.87 -2.43
C LYS A 215 3.36 0.24 -3.03
N GLU A 216 3.29 1.43 -2.44
CA GLU A 216 3.94 2.63 -3.00
C GLU A 216 5.34 2.83 -2.43
N TYR A 217 6.34 2.22 -3.09
CA TYR A 217 7.75 2.30 -2.71
C TYR A 217 8.61 2.78 -3.87
N ALA A 218 9.53 3.71 -3.62
CA ALA A 218 10.32 4.34 -4.68
C ALA A 218 11.06 3.32 -5.56
N ASN A 219 11.58 2.24 -4.97
CA ASN A 219 12.38 1.25 -5.69
C ASN A 219 11.53 0.16 -6.37
N LEU A 220 10.22 0.14 -6.14
CA LEU A 220 9.30 -0.82 -6.77
C LEU A 220 8.59 -0.22 -7.99
N LEU A 221 8.58 1.11 -8.12
CA LEU A 221 7.79 1.81 -9.12
C LEU A 221 8.70 2.31 -10.26
N PHE A 222 8.89 1.48 -11.29
CA PHE A 222 9.58 1.86 -12.53
C PHE A 222 8.63 1.82 -13.74
N ALA A 223 8.94 2.61 -14.77
CA ALA A 223 8.23 2.55 -16.05
C ALA A 223 8.99 1.63 -17.02
N ASP A 224 8.45 0.44 -17.25
CA ASP A 224 8.96 -0.47 -18.28
C ASP A 224 8.43 -0.11 -19.67
N SER A 225 8.78 -0.92 -20.68
CA SER A 225 8.32 -0.68 -22.06
C SER A 225 6.80 -0.71 -22.19
N ALA A 226 6.10 -1.56 -21.44
CA ALA A 226 4.65 -1.64 -21.49
C ALA A 226 3.99 -0.37 -20.93
N VAL A 227 4.52 0.15 -19.82
CA VAL A 227 4.09 1.44 -19.24
C VAL A 227 4.27 2.56 -20.26
N VAL A 228 5.46 2.65 -20.88
CA VAL A 228 5.78 3.68 -21.87
C VAL A 228 4.87 3.59 -23.10
N ASP A 229 4.57 2.39 -23.58
CA ASP A 229 3.67 2.18 -24.71
C ASP A 229 2.25 2.69 -24.41
N VAL A 230 1.72 2.42 -23.22
CA VAL A 230 0.40 2.93 -22.81
C VAL A 230 0.41 4.45 -22.66
N LEU A 231 1.47 5.03 -22.09
CA LEU A 231 1.64 6.48 -22.01
C LEU A 231 1.66 7.13 -23.39
N LEU A 232 2.36 6.54 -24.37
CA LEU A 232 2.39 7.04 -25.75
C LEU A 232 1.02 6.96 -26.43
N VAL A 233 0.27 5.87 -26.22
CA VAL A 233 -1.10 5.72 -26.72
C VAL A 233 -2.01 6.80 -26.12
N ASN A 234 -1.94 7.01 -24.81
CA ASN A 234 -2.68 8.06 -24.11
C ASN A 234 -2.31 9.44 -24.65
N ALA A 235 -1.03 9.73 -24.78
CA ALA A 235 -0.53 11.02 -25.27
C ALA A 235 -1.02 11.31 -26.69
N GLY A 236 -1.00 10.29 -27.56
CA GLY A 236 -1.52 10.39 -28.92
C GLY A 236 -3.02 10.73 -28.95
N TYR A 237 -3.83 10.02 -28.16
CA TYR A 237 -5.26 10.30 -28.02
C TYR A 237 -5.52 11.73 -27.53
N CYS A 238 -4.81 12.16 -26.47
CA CYS A 238 -4.99 13.47 -25.88
C CYS A 238 -4.58 14.59 -26.85
N ALA A 239 -3.47 14.41 -27.59
CA ALA A 239 -3.02 15.35 -28.60
C ALA A 239 -4.06 15.52 -29.72
N ASP A 240 -4.66 14.42 -30.19
CA ASP A 240 -5.72 14.45 -31.19
C ASP A 240 -6.95 15.23 -30.68
N GLN A 241 -7.32 15.04 -29.40
CA GLN A 241 -8.43 15.78 -28.79
C GLN A 241 -8.13 17.28 -28.61
N LEU A 242 -6.91 17.63 -28.21
CA LEU A 242 -6.48 19.03 -28.08
C LEU A 242 -6.53 19.75 -29.43
N ILE A 243 -6.04 19.12 -30.50
CA ILE A 243 -6.07 19.68 -31.86
C ILE A 243 -7.51 19.86 -32.37
N GLN A 244 -8.42 18.94 -32.04
CA GLN A 244 -9.81 19.02 -32.48
C GLN A 244 -10.62 20.08 -31.75
N LYS A 245 -10.38 20.28 -30.44
CA LYS A 245 -11.25 21.07 -29.54
C LYS A 245 -10.62 22.37 -29.03
N GLY A 246 -9.31 22.45 -28.94
CA GLY A 246 -8.62 23.63 -28.41
C GLY A 246 -8.36 24.64 -29.52
N GLN A 247 -8.88 25.86 -29.35
CA GLN A 247 -8.85 26.91 -30.38
C GLN A 247 -7.43 27.20 -30.87
N ILE A 248 -6.48 27.46 -29.95
CA ILE A 248 -5.08 27.72 -30.30
C ILE A 248 -4.44 26.58 -31.11
N TYR A 249 -4.74 25.33 -30.75
CA TYR A 249 -4.19 24.15 -31.43
C TYR A 249 -4.82 23.93 -32.81
N LYS A 250 -6.13 24.18 -32.91
CA LYS A 250 -6.87 24.11 -34.18
C LYS A 250 -6.37 25.18 -35.16
N ASP A 251 -6.10 26.38 -34.67
CA ASP A 251 -5.59 27.48 -35.48
C ASP A 251 -4.20 27.12 -36.04
N ILE A 252 -3.27 26.69 -35.17
CA ILE A 252 -1.94 26.24 -35.60
C ILE A 252 -2.04 25.06 -36.59
N ALA A 253 -2.89 24.07 -36.33
CA ALA A 253 -3.02 22.88 -37.16
C ALA A 253 -3.61 23.16 -38.56
N SER A 254 -4.41 24.22 -38.71
CA SER A 254 -5.11 24.57 -39.96
C SER A 254 -4.44 25.66 -40.78
N GLN A 255 -3.39 26.30 -40.25
CA GLN A 255 -2.58 27.28 -40.98
C GLN A 255 -1.93 26.64 -42.23
N LYS A 256 -1.87 27.41 -43.31
CA LYS A 256 -1.17 27.01 -44.55
C LYS A 256 0.28 27.49 -44.58
N SER A 257 0.53 28.66 -44.00
CA SER A 257 1.86 29.21 -43.78
C SER A 257 2.48 28.62 -42.53
N ALA A 258 3.82 28.61 -42.45
CA ALA A 258 4.52 28.20 -41.24
C ALA A 258 4.02 29.02 -40.03
N PRO A 259 3.62 28.35 -38.92
CA PRO A 259 3.22 29.05 -37.70
C PRO A 259 4.34 29.90 -37.14
N ASN A 260 3.99 31.07 -36.57
CA ASN A 260 4.98 31.91 -35.90
C ASN A 260 5.50 31.19 -34.63
N ARG A 261 6.78 31.39 -34.33
CA ARG A 261 7.44 30.87 -33.12
C ARG A 261 6.67 31.22 -31.85
N ASP A 262 6.20 32.47 -31.70
CA ASP A 262 5.48 32.90 -30.51
C ASP A 262 4.18 32.10 -30.30
N GLN A 263 3.48 31.75 -31.38
CA GLN A 263 2.26 30.93 -31.30
C GLN A 263 2.58 29.52 -30.80
N LEU A 264 3.69 28.94 -31.27
CA LEU A 264 4.16 27.61 -30.82
C LEU A 264 4.62 27.65 -29.36
N GLU A 265 5.35 28.69 -28.94
CA GLU A 265 5.78 28.85 -27.55
C GLU A 265 4.60 29.04 -26.61
N VAL A 266 3.58 29.82 -26.98
CA VAL A 266 2.35 29.96 -26.19
C VAL A 266 1.60 28.63 -26.09
N ALA A 267 1.43 27.92 -27.21
CA ALA A 267 0.75 26.62 -27.23
C ALA A 267 1.48 25.56 -26.39
N ALA A 268 2.81 25.50 -26.50
CA ALA A 268 3.67 24.62 -25.71
C ALA A 268 3.62 24.98 -24.22
N SER A 269 3.77 26.27 -23.87
CA SER A 269 3.72 26.74 -22.48
C SER A 269 2.38 26.44 -21.82
N GLN A 270 1.27 26.71 -22.51
CA GLN A 270 -0.07 26.45 -21.99
C GLN A 270 -0.29 24.97 -21.70
N HIS A 271 0.20 24.08 -22.58
CA HIS A 271 0.05 22.65 -22.35
C HIS A 271 1.01 22.13 -21.28
N PHE A 272 2.27 22.57 -21.31
CA PHE A 272 3.29 22.21 -20.34
C PHE A 272 2.87 22.56 -18.92
N LYS A 273 2.33 23.77 -18.70
CA LYS A 273 1.83 24.18 -17.38
C LYS A 273 0.70 23.29 -16.87
N LYS A 274 -0.15 22.75 -17.75
CA LYS A 274 -1.21 21.82 -17.35
C LYS A 274 -0.66 20.44 -16.98
N VAL A 275 0.28 19.92 -17.76
CA VAL A 275 0.83 18.56 -17.60
C VAL A 275 1.86 18.49 -16.47
N VAL A 276 2.76 19.47 -16.41
CA VAL A 276 3.95 19.47 -15.54
C VAL A 276 3.77 20.39 -14.31
N PHE A 277 2.77 21.28 -14.32
CA PHE A 277 2.43 22.15 -13.18
C PHE A 277 3.53 23.17 -12.79
N ARG A 278 4.37 23.56 -13.75
CA ARG A 278 5.26 24.72 -13.68
C ARG A 278 5.42 25.34 -15.06
N ASP A 279 6.03 26.53 -15.13
CA ASP A 279 6.42 27.09 -16.42
C ASP A 279 7.63 26.32 -17.00
N PRO A 280 7.66 26.13 -18.33
CA PRO A 280 8.81 25.52 -18.98
C PRO A 280 10.00 26.47 -18.98
N THR A 281 11.20 25.91 -18.88
CA THR A 281 12.45 26.63 -19.08
C THR A 281 12.60 27.08 -20.54
N LYS A 282 13.49 28.05 -20.78
CA LYS A 282 13.79 28.52 -22.13
C LYS A 282 14.30 27.39 -23.05
N GLU A 283 15.10 26.47 -22.49
CA GLU A 283 15.63 25.34 -23.27
C GLU A 283 14.55 24.29 -23.55
N GLU A 284 13.67 23.99 -22.59
CA GLU A 284 12.52 23.10 -22.82
C GLU A 284 11.61 23.66 -23.93
N LEU A 285 11.26 24.94 -23.88
CA LEU A 285 10.45 25.58 -24.92
C LEU A 285 11.11 25.51 -26.29
N LYS A 286 12.40 25.86 -26.36
CA LYS A 286 13.18 25.77 -27.59
C LYS A 286 13.18 24.35 -28.14
N ASN A 287 13.29 23.32 -27.30
CA ASN A 287 13.27 21.91 -27.71
C ASN A 287 11.90 21.49 -28.25
N TYR A 288 10.79 21.89 -27.61
CA TYR A 288 9.45 21.58 -28.11
C TYR A 288 9.13 22.29 -29.43
N VAL A 289 9.51 23.56 -29.56
CA VAL A 289 9.38 24.30 -30.83
C VAL A 289 10.24 23.67 -31.92
N ALA A 290 11.48 23.29 -31.62
CA ALA A 290 12.35 22.62 -32.57
C ALA A 290 11.77 21.27 -33.04
N LEU A 291 11.15 20.52 -32.14
CA LEU A 291 10.49 19.25 -32.45
C LEU A 291 9.30 19.45 -33.41
N PHE A 292 8.51 20.51 -33.21
CA PHE A 292 7.47 20.91 -34.15
C PHE A 292 8.08 21.23 -35.52
N THR A 293 9.04 22.15 -35.57
CA THR A 293 9.63 22.65 -36.82
C THR A 293 10.30 21.53 -37.62
N GLY A 294 11.01 20.61 -36.95
CA GLY A 294 11.64 19.45 -37.59
C GLY A 294 10.63 18.40 -38.12
N SER A 295 9.41 18.38 -37.58
CA SER A 295 8.34 17.46 -38.00
C SER A 295 7.37 18.09 -39.00
N ALA A 296 7.39 19.41 -39.16
CA ALA A 296 6.47 20.16 -40.01
C ALA A 296 6.79 19.92 -41.50
N LYS A 297 5.73 19.68 -42.29
CA LYS A 297 5.79 19.64 -43.76
C LYS A 297 4.92 20.76 -44.32
N GLU A 298 5.24 21.22 -45.53
CA GLU A 298 4.47 22.28 -46.20
C GLU A 298 2.96 21.96 -46.20
N GLY A 299 2.17 22.88 -45.63
CA GLY A 299 0.70 22.82 -45.60
C GLY A 299 0.07 21.76 -44.68
N ILE A 300 0.84 20.99 -43.90
CA ILE A 300 0.31 20.01 -42.93
C ILE A 300 1.03 20.14 -41.58
N HIS A 301 0.42 20.92 -40.67
CA HIS A 301 0.97 21.20 -39.34
C HIS A 301 0.37 20.35 -38.21
N SER A 302 -0.75 19.66 -38.47
CA SER A 302 -1.44 18.85 -37.45
C SER A 302 -0.57 17.73 -36.86
N GLU A 303 0.17 16.99 -37.70
CA GLU A 303 1.03 15.90 -37.21
C GLU A 303 2.24 16.43 -36.44
N ALA A 304 2.82 17.55 -36.87
CA ALA A 304 3.93 18.20 -36.15
C ALA A 304 3.47 18.72 -34.78
N LEU A 305 2.27 19.31 -34.72
CA LEU A 305 1.66 19.74 -33.47
C LEU A 305 1.37 18.56 -32.54
N ARG A 306 0.89 17.45 -33.11
CA ARG A 306 0.63 16.21 -32.39
C ARG A 306 1.90 15.67 -31.73
N VAL A 307 3.01 15.61 -32.47
CA VAL A 307 4.32 15.18 -31.95
C VAL A 307 4.80 16.10 -30.82
N MET A 308 4.67 17.42 -30.97
CA MET A 308 5.05 18.40 -29.94
C MET A 308 4.24 18.21 -28.65
N LEU A 309 2.90 18.09 -28.76
CA LEU A 309 2.02 17.87 -27.61
C LEU A 309 2.30 16.53 -26.92
N MET A 310 2.51 15.47 -27.70
CA MET A 310 2.89 14.16 -27.14
C MET A 310 4.21 14.24 -26.37
N ALA A 311 5.22 14.95 -26.87
CA ALA A 311 6.50 15.09 -26.19
C ALA A 311 6.37 15.82 -24.85
N ILE A 312 5.47 16.80 -24.74
CA ILE A 312 5.16 17.48 -23.47
C ILE A 312 4.51 16.50 -22.48
N MET A 313 3.55 15.68 -22.92
CA MET A 313 2.91 14.67 -22.08
C MET A 313 3.87 13.56 -21.61
N MET A 314 4.90 13.28 -22.41
CA MET A 314 5.96 12.32 -22.10
C MET A 314 7.12 12.92 -21.28
N HIS A 315 7.00 14.18 -20.85
CA HIS A 315 8.00 14.80 -19.97
C HIS A 315 8.13 14.00 -18.66
N PRO A 316 9.34 13.72 -18.12
CA PRO A 316 9.49 12.89 -16.92
C PRO A 316 8.64 13.35 -15.73
N GLU A 317 8.57 14.66 -15.47
CA GLU A 317 7.77 15.24 -14.39
C GLU A 317 6.25 15.03 -14.53
N SER A 318 5.75 14.57 -15.69
CA SER A 318 4.33 14.23 -15.86
C SER A 318 3.93 12.97 -15.10
N VAL A 319 4.89 12.06 -14.86
CA VAL A 319 4.68 10.76 -14.22
C VAL A 319 5.66 10.45 -13.09
N TYR A 320 6.64 11.33 -12.83
CA TYR A 320 7.59 11.21 -11.73
C TYR A 320 7.54 12.42 -10.80
N ARG A 321 7.56 12.15 -9.49
CA ARG A 321 7.92 13.11 -8.44
C ARG A 321 9.45 13.18 -8.38
N ILE A 322 9.98 14.38 -8.61
CA ILE A 322 11.42 14.65 -8.56
C ILE A 322 11.81 14.92 -7.11
N GLU A 323 12.76 14.15 -6.58
CA GLU A 323 13.30 14.32 -5.23
C GLU A 323 14.81 14.16 -5.21
N ILE A 324 15.50 15.03 -5.93
CA ILE A 324 16.95 14.97 -6.09
C ILE A 324 17.68 15.96 -5.17
N GLY A 325 16.93 16.82 -4.47
CA GLY A 325 17.47 17.77 -3.50
C GLY A 325 18.11 18.96 -4.19
N LEU A 326 17.33 19.73 -4.95
CA LEU A 326 17.83 20.89 -5.69
C LEU A 326 18.09 22.13 -4.81
N GLY A 327 17.75 22.08 -3.52
CA GLY A 327 18.02 23.14 -2.57
C GLY A 327 19.46 23.18 -2.06
N GLU A 328 19.65 23.88 -0.94
CA GLU A 328 20.95 24.11 -0.31
C GLU A 328 21.54 22.82 0.25
N SER A 329 22.86 22.69 0.16
CA SER A 329 23.61 21.60 0.81
C SER A 329 23.99 22.01 2.22
N ASP A 330 23.91 21.06 3.16
CA ASP A 330 24.47 21.22 4.49
C ASP A 330 25.91 20.69 4.57
N ALA A 331 26.55 20.91 5.73
CA ALA A 331 27.92 20.47 6.00
C ALA A 331 28.12 18.94 5.98
N SER A 332 27.04 18.15 6.01
CA SER A 332 27.07 16.68 5.93
C SER A 332 26.88 16.15 4.51
N GLY A 333 26.84 17.05 3.51
CA GLY A 333 26.63 16.75 2.11
C GLY A 333 25.19 16.34 1.78
N ARG A 334 24.24 16.64 2.67
CA ARG A 334 22.81 16.44 2.41
C ARG A 334 22.27 17.69 1.75
N ARG A 335 21.43 17.54 0.72
CA ARG A 335 20.77 18.65 0.05
C ARG A 335 19.31 18.71 0.41
N MET A 336 18.81 19.87 0.83
CA MET A 336 17.38 20.05 1.06
C MET A 336 16.64 19.97 -0.28
N LEU A 337 15.42 19.42 -0.27
CA LEU A 337 14.50 19.58 -1.39
C LEU A 337 14.23 21.07 -1.65
N SER A 338 14.19 21.48 -2.92
CA SER A 338 13.78 22.84 -3.30
C SER A 338 12.30 23.09 -2.92
N SER A 339 11.88 24.35 -2.87
CA SER A 339 10.49 24.72 -2.55
C SER A 339 9.46 24.03 -3.46
N THR A 340 9.77 23.88 -4.76
CA THR A 340 8.92 23.17 -5.71
C THR A 340 8.89 21.66 -5.44
N GLU A 341 10.05 21.03 -5.24
CA GLU A 341 10.11 19.60 -4.88
C GLU A 341 9.31 19.33 -3.59
N LEU A 342 9.41 20.22 -2.59
CA LEU A 342 8.66 20.13 -1.33
C LEU A 342 7.16 20.28 -1.52
N ALA A 343 6.69 21.22 -2.33
CA ALA A 343 5.26 21.39 -2.60
C ALA A 343 4.63 20.09 -3.15
N PHE A 344 5.26 19.50 -4.18
CA PHE A 344 4.80 18.23 -4.74
C PHE A 344 4.96 17.08 -3.75
N ALA A 345 6.05 17.06 -2.98
CA ALA A 345 6.30 16.05 -1.98
C ALA A 345 5.22 16.01 -0.89
N ILE A 346 4.86 17.18 -0.36
CA ILE A 346 3.82 17.35 0.65
C ILE A 346 2.45 16.98 0.07
N SER A 347 2.13 17.48 -1.11
CA SER A 347 0.82 17.21 -1.73
C SER A 347 0.59 15.73 -1.98
N TYR A 348 1.55 15.05 -2.64
CA TYR A 348 1.42 13.62 -2.90
C TYR A 348 1.53 12.76 -1.63
N ALA A 349 2.17 13.24 -0.56
CA ALA A 349 2.15 12.55 0.71
C ALA A 349 0.76 12.56 1.39
N ILE A 350 -0.13 13.51 1.05
CA ILE A 350 -1.43 13.68 1.72
C ILE A 350 -2.63 13.36 0.79
N THR A 351 -2.66 13.89 -0.43
CA THR A 351 -3.90 14.05 -1.23
C THR A 351 -3.98 13.27 -2.54
N ASP A 352 -2.90 12.57 -2.95
CA ASP A 352 -2.76 11.95 -4.29
C ASP A 352 -3.06 12.93 -5.46
N ARG A 353 -2.93 14.24 -5.25
CA ARG A 353 -3.19 15.29 -6.23
C ARG A 353 -2.00 16.24 -6.32
N HIS A 354 -1.95 17.04 -7.38
CA HIS A 354 -1.01 18.16 -7.47
C HIS A 354 -1.18 19.14 -6.30
N PRO A 355 -0.14 19.93 -5.98
CA PRO A 355 -0.22 20.94 -4.92
C PRO A 355 -1.40 21.91 -5.14
N ASP A 356 -2.08 22.26 -4.04
CA ASP A 356 -3.11 23.30 -4.10
C ASP A 356 -2.49 24.69 -4.38
N SER A 357 -3.34 25.66 -4.71
CA SER A 357 -2.88 27.01 -5.08
C SER A 357 -2.09 27.69 -3.96
N ILE A 358 -2.43 27.43 -2.69
CA ILE A 358 -1.73 28.00 -1.52
C ILE A 358 -0.31 27.45 -1.45
N LEU A 359 -0.15 26.13 -1.61
CA LEU A 359 1.14 25.46 -1.54
C LEU A 359 2.02 25.80 -2.75
N LEU A 360 1.43 25.93 -3.95
CA LEU A 360 2.13 26.43 -5.14
C LEU A 360 2.63 27.86 -4.93
N GLN A 361 1.78 28.76 -4.45
CA GLN A 361 2.15 30.15 -4.20
C GLN A 361 3.26 30.24 -3.14
N ALA A 362 3.22 29.40 -2.10
CA ALA A 362 4.30 29.33 -1.12
C ALA A 362 5.62 28.91 -1.77
N ALA A 363 5.61 27.93 -2.67
CA ALA A 363 6.81 27.53 -3.40
C ALA A 363 7.33 28.62 -4.35
N GLU A 364 6.45 29.24 -5.14
CA GLU A 364 6.78 30.32 -6.09
C GLU A 364 7.31 31.57 -5.40
N SER A 365 6.81 31.89 -4.19
CA SER A 365 7.29 33.02 -3.38
C SER A 365 8.58 32.72 -2.60
N GLY A 366 9.20 31.55 -2.81
CA GLY A 366 10.47 31.20 -2.19
C GLY A 366 10.38 30.85 -0.70
N LYS A 367 9.19 30.47 -0.20
CA LYS A 367 9.00 29.85 1.13
C LYS A 367 9.33 28.35 1.09
N LEU A 368 9.00 27.61 2.15
CA LEU A 368 9.30 26.17 2.32
C LEU A 368 10.80 25.89 2.42
N LYS A 369 11.57 26.84 2.96
CA LYS A 369 13.01 26.72 3.16
C LYS A 369 13.36 26.29 4.59
N THR A 370 12.39 26.33 5.50
CA THR A 370 12.58 25.95 6.90
C THR A 370 11.57 24.88 7.31
N LYS A 371 11.90 24.16 8.40
CA LYS A 371 11.01 23.17 9.00
C LYS A 371 9.68 23.77 9.42
N ASP A 372 9.69 24.98 9.99
CA ASP A 372 8.48 25.64 10.51
C ASP A 372 7.52 26.06 9.40
N GLU A 373 8.06 26.51 8.25
CA GLU A 373 7.25 26.82 7.07
C GLU A 373 6.60 25.55 6.48
N VAL A 374 7.35 24.45 6.42
CA VAL A 374 6.84 23.15 5.96
C VAL A 374 5.79 22.60 6.93
N HIS A 375 6.07 22.70 8.24
CA HIS A 375 5.13 22.34 9.30
C HIS A 375 3.81 23.08 9.14
N THR A 376 3.86 24.41 8.95
CA THR A 376 2.68 25.24 8.76
C THR A 376 1.80 24.75 7.61
N GLN A 377 2.39 24.39 6.47
CA GLN A 377 1.62 23.87 5.32
C GLN A 377 1.08 22.47 5.56
N ILE A 378 1.84 21.57 6.20
CA ILE A 378 1.36 20.22 6.52
C ILE A 378 0.20 20.28 7.51
N SER A 379 0.32 21.06 8.59
CA SER A 379 -0.76 21.22 9.57
C SER A 379 -2.00 21.82 8.92
N ARG A 380 -1.86 22.87 8.09
CA ARG A 380 -2.98 23.41 7.32
C ARG A 380 -3.67 22.32 6.50
N MET A 381 -2.90 21.56 5.72
CA MET A 381 -3.47 20.53 4.85
C MET A 381 -4.08 19.36 5.62
N LEU A 382 -3.59 19.02 6.82
CA LEU A 382 -4.17 17.97 7.66
C LEU A 382 -5.45 18.41 8.38
N GLU A 383 -5.59 19.70 8.69
CA GLU A 383 -6.80 20.25 9.31
C GLU A 383 -7.88 20.70 8.31
N ASP A 384 -7.54 20.89 7.05
CA ASP A 384 -8.50 21.28 6.02
C ASP A 384 -9.46 20.11 5.66
N GLU A 385 -10.67 20.13 6.21
CA GLU A 385 -11.71 19.11 5.94
C GLU A 385 -12.15 19.05 4.46
N SER A 386 -11.92 20.10 3.67
CA SER A 386 -12.29 20.13 2.25
C SER A 386 -11.33 19.34 1.37
N LEU A 387 -10.09 19.14 1.83
CA LEU A 387 -9.07 18.37 1.13
C LEU A 387 -9.22 16.88 1.43
N GLU A 388 -9.48 16.08 0.39
CA GLU A 388 -9.44 14.62 0.49
C GLU A 388 -8.04 14.12 0.84
N LYS A 389 -7.93 13.24 1.85
CA LYS A 389 -6.66 12.67 2.34
C LYS A 389 -6.66 11.14 2.24
N PRO A 390 -6.85 10.57 1.04
CA PRO A 390 -7.11 9.13 0.88
C PRO A 390 -5.97 8.25 1.43
N ARG A 391 -4.75 8.78 1.47
CA ARG A 391 -3.55 8.07 1.94
C ARG A 391 -3.59 7.72 3.42
N ILE A 392 -4.28 8.51 4.26
CA ILE A 392 -4.40 8.23 5.69
C ILE A 392 -5.16 6.90 5.89
N LEU A 393 -6.35 6.76 5.28
CA LEU A 393 -7.12 5.52 5.33
C LEU A 393 -6.37 4.37 4.64
N ARG A 394 -5.79 4.64 3.46
CA ARG A 394 -5.05 3.62 2.70
C ARG A 394 -3.88 3.03 3.47
N PHE A 395 -3.18 3.81 4.29
CA PHE A 395 -2.15 3.27 5.19
C PHE A 395 -2.71 2.14 6.06
N PHE A 396 -3.85 2.33 6.72
CA PHE A 396 -4.45 1.30 7.57
C PHE A 396 -4.99 0.12 6.76
N GLN A 397 -5.58 0.37 5.58
CA GLN A 397 -5.98 -0.68 4.64
C GLN A 397 -4.79 -1.59 4.30
N GLU A 398 -3.66 -1.01 3.89
CA GLU A 398 -2.45 -1.75 3.49
C GLU A 398 -1.70 -2.36 4.68
N PHE A 399 -1.64 -1.68 5.82
CA PHE A 399 -0.97 -2.15 7.03
C PHE A 399 -1.64 -3.40 7.59
N PHE A 400 -2.95 -3.34 7.79
CA PHE A 400 -3.75 -4.47 8.27
C PHE A 400 -4.04 -5.49 7.16
N GLY A 401 -4.07 -5.05 5.89
CA GLY A 401 -4.38 -5.87 4.73
C GLY A 401 -5.84 -6.29 4.66
N TYR A 402 -6.75 -5.61 5.37
CA TYR A 402 -8.16 -6.02 5.45
C TYR A 402 -8.89 -5.85 4.12
N ASN A 403 -8.44 -4.93 3.25
CA ASN A 403 -8.98 -4.66 1.90
C ASN A 403 -8.72 -5.78 0.87
N GLN A 404 -8.36 -6.97 1.34
CA GLN A 404 -8.04 -8.15 0.55
C GLN A 404 -8.97 -9.32 0.88
N ALA A 405 -9.95 -9.11 1.76
CA ALA A 405 -10.90 -10.13 2.19
C ALA A 405 -11.67 -10.70 0.99
N HIS A 406 -12.06 -9.84 0.04
CA HIS A 406 -12.76 -10.25 -1.19
C HIS A 406 -11.92 -11.10 -2.15
N ILE A 407 -10.59 -11.07 -2.02
CA ILE A 407 -9.67 -11.88 -2.85
C ILE A 407 -9.53 -13.29 -2.27
N VAL A 408 -9.60 -13.43 -0.95
CA VAL A 408 -9.46 -14.73 -0.25
C VAL A 408 -10.72 -15.57 -0.43
N PHE A 409 -11.89 -14.98 -0.20
CA PHE A 409 -13.16 -15.71 -0.19
C PHE A 409 -13.84 -15.68 -1.56
N LYS A 410 -13.65 -16.74 -2.34
CA LYS A 410 -14.16 -16.86 -3.73
C LYS A 410 -15.33 -17.83 -3.86
N ASP A 411 -15.58 -18.67 -2.85
CA ASP A 411 -16.67 -19.64 -2.86
C ASP A 411 -17.99 -19.00 -2.43
N GLU A 412 -18.76 -18.54 -3.41
CA GLU A 412 -20.07 -17.94 -3.17
C GLU A 412 -20.96 -18.88 -2.36
N ALA A 413 -20.99 -20.19 -2.62
CA ALA A 413 -21.90 -21.13 -1.96
C ALA A 413 -21.67 -21.23 -0.45
N ARG A 414 -20.41 -21.19 0.01
CA ARG A 414 -20.08 -21.18 1.46
C ARG A 414 -20.40 -19.85 2.13
N SER A 415 -20.35 -18.73 1.41
CA SER A 415 -20.90 -17.44 1.87
C SER A 415 -22.42 -17.33 1.72
N GLY A 416 -23.06 -18.36 1.17
CA GLY A 416 -24.49 -18.46 1.01
C GLY A 416 -25.09 -18.17 -0.35
N GLY A 417 -24.26 -18.22 -1.39
CA GLY A 417 -24.58 -17.87 -2.77
C GLY A 417 -24.93 -16.40 -2.93
N PHE A 418 -24.62 -15.58 -1.92
CA PHE A 418 -25.22 -14.27 -1.78
C PHE A 418 -24.33 -13.19 -2.38
N SER A 419 -24.47 -12.99 -3.68
CA SER A 419 -24.12 -11.74 -4.32
C SER A 419 -25.28 -10.77 -4.07
N TYR A 420 -25.13 -9.83 -3.14
CA TYR A 420 -26.15 -8.81 -2.92
C TYR A 420 -26.08 -7.81 -4.08
N TYR A 421 -26.91 -7.99 -5.10
CA TYR A 421 -26.95 -7.12 -6.29
C TYR A 421 -25.57 -6.92 -6.96
N GLY A 422 -24.70 -7.93 -6.93
CA GLY A 422 -23.34 -7.89 -7.48
C GLY A 422 -22.22 -7.70 -6.45
N GLU A 423 -22.52 -7.42 -5.17
CA GLU A 423 -21.51 -7.25 -4.11
C GLU A 423 -21.34 -8.54 -3.27
N ASN A 424 -20.11 -9.03 -3.17
CA ASN A 424 -19.75 -10.18 -2.32
C ASN A 424 -19.58 -9.72 -0.85
N TYR A 425 -19.99 -10.56 0.10
CA TYR A 425 -19.99 -10.29 1.54
C TYR A 425 -18.67 -9.73 2.13
N PRO A 426 -17.47 -10.18 1.71
CA PRO A 426 -16.22 -9.61 2.20
C PRO A 426 -16.06 -8.11 1.89
N VAL A 427 -16.61 -7.63 0.75
CA VAL A 427 -16.54 -6.21 0.37
C VAL A 427 -17.33 -5.34 1.36
N ILE A 428 -18.43 -5.87 1.91
CA ILE A 428 -19.21 -5.17 2.94
C ILE A 428 -18.36 -5.02 4.22
N TYR A 429 -17.63 -6.07 4.61
CA TYR A 429 -16.76 -6.01 5.78
C TYR A 429 -15.54 -5.13 5.60
N GLU A 430 -14.96 -5.08 4.41
CA GLU A 430 -13.89 -4.12 4.10
C GLU A 430 -14.37 -2.69 4.32
N ARG A 431 -15.61 -2.41 3.93
CA ARG A 431 -16.23 -1.11 4.16
C ARG A 431 -16.53 -0.86 5.64
N ASP A 432 -17.06 -1.84 6.37
CA ASP A 432 -17.24 -1.74 7.83
C ASP A 432 -15.91 -1.39 8.53
N ALA A 433 -14.82 -2.03 8.09
CA ALA A 433 -13.47 -1.79 8.58
C ALA A 433 -12.99 -0.36 8.27
N ASP A 434 -13.30 0.18 7.08
CA ASP A 434 -13.01 1.58 6.76
C ASP A 434 -13.71 2.54 7.71
N PHE A 435 -14.98 2.30 8.09
CA PHE A 435 -15.68 3.15 9.07
C PHE A 435 -15.10 3.02 10.47
N PHE A 436 -14.74 1.81 10.88
CA PHE A 436 -14.04 1.58 12.14
C PHE A 436 -12.76 2.43 12.20
N VAL A 437 -11.94 2.41 11.14
CA VAL A 437 -10.71 3.19 11.04
C VAL A 437 -10.99 4.69 11.04
N LEU A 438 -11.93 5.16 10.20
CA LEU A 438 -12.28 6.58 10.08
C LEU A 438 -12.82 7.17 11.39
N ASN A 439 -13.62 6.42 12.15
CA ASN A 439 -14.13 6.84 13.46
C ASN A 439 -13.01 7.06 14.49
N ILE A 440 -11.99 6.19 14.49
CA ILE A 440 -10.82 6.36 15.36
C ILE A 440 -9.99 7.56 14.92
N LEU A 441 -9.78 7.73 13.60
CA LEU A 441 -9.02 8.85 13.04
C LEU A 441 -9.72 10.20 13.21
N GLU A 442 -11.05 10.24 13.23
CA GLU A 442 -11.81 11.45 13.51
C GLU A 442 -11.65 11.91 14.96
N LYS A 443 -11.60 10.97 15.91
CA LYS A 443 -11.30 11.26 17.32
C LYS A 443 -9.83 11.62 17.55
N ASP A 444 -8.94 11.07 16.73
CA ASP A 444 -7.48 11.30 16.69
C ASP A 444 -6.79 11.23 18.07
N LYS A 445 -7.18 10.25 18.89
CA LYS A 445 -6.66 10.05 20.25
C LYS A 445 -6.35 8.58 20.48
N ASP A 446 -5.15 8.32 21.02
CA ASP A 446 -4.64 6.96 21.26
C ASP A 446 -4.83 6.04 20.04
N VAL A 447 -4.62 6.57 18.83
CA VAL A 447 -5.07 5.95 17.58
C VAL A 447 -4.63 4.50 17.47
N PHE A 448 -3.36 4.18 17.72
CA PHE A 448 -2.86 2.81 17.61
C PHE A 448 -3.45 1.87 18.67
N LYS A 449 -3.64 2.35 19.90
CA LYS A 449 -4.26 1.57 20.96
C LYS A 449 -5.72 1.30 20.61
N GLN A 450 -6.47 2.31 20.18
CA GLN A 450 -7.87 2.17 19.75
C GLN A 450 -8.02 1.24 18.53
N MET A 451 -7.10 1.31 17.56
CA MET A 451 -7.09 0.38 16.40
C MET A 451 -6.93 -1.07 16.84
N LEU A 452 -6.26 -1.32 17.97
CA LEU A 452 -6.08 -2.66 18.53
C LEU A 452 -7.19 -3.04 19.51
N THR A 453 -7.72 -2.14 20.33
CA THR A 453 -8.58 -2.52 21.47
C THR A 453 -10.03 -2.08 21.38
N SER A 454 -10.40 -1.17 20.46
CA SER A 454 -11.76 -0.64 20.39
C SER A 454 -12.78 -1.76 20.18
N ASP A 455 -13.85 -1.74 20.96
CA ASP A 455 -15.01 -2.63 20.82
C ASP A 455 -16.14 -1.98 20.01
N GLU A 456 -15.94 -0.75 19.50
CA GLU A 456 -16.90 0.04 18.75
C GLU A 456 -16.83 -0.25 17.24
N TYR A 457 -17.73 -1.09 16.74
CA TYR A 457 -17.78 -1.51 15.32
C TYR A 457 -18.91 -0.85 14.55
N PHE A 458 -18.68 -0.71 13.25
CA PHE A 458 -19.72 -0.38 12.29
C PHE A 458 -20.22 -1.66 11.66
N ILE A 459 -21.54 -1.76 11.54
CA ILE A 459 -22.22 -2.90 10.94
C ILE A 459 -23.14 -2.33 9.88
N LEU A 460 -22.63 -2.21 8.67
CA LEU A 460 -23.38 -1.60 7.58
C LEU A 460 -24.36 -2.62 6.99
N ASN A 461 -25.61 -2.49 7.41
CA ASN A 461 -26.74 -3.09 6.72
C ASN A 461 -27.51 -1.98 5.97
N ARG A 462 -27.76 -2.17 4.66
CA ARG A 462 -28.58 -1.23 3.86
C ARG A 462 -29.99 -1.07 4.42
N GLN A 463 -30.53 -2.10 5.06
CA GLN A 463 -31.83 -2.03 5.71
C GLN A 463 -31.84 -1.01 6.87
N THR A 464 -30.71 -0.80 7.53
CA THR A 464 -30.57 0.19 8.60
C THR A 464 -30.76 1.62 8.11
N PHE A 465 -30.15 1.97 6.97
CA PHE A 465 -30.34 3.28 6.33
C PHE A 465 -31.83 3.48 6.01
N ARG A 466 -32.46 2.51 5.34
CA ARG A 466 -33.88 2.58 4.98
C ARG A 466 -34.81 2.64 6.19
N ASN A 467 -34.59 1.82 7.20
CA ASN A 467 -35.39 1.79 8.43
C ASN A 467 -35.29 3.11 9.17
N THR A 468 -34.11 3.74 9.19
CA THR A 468 -33.92 5.04 9.83
C THR A 468 -34.63 6.16 9.09
N VAL A 469 -34.53 6.17 7.75
CA VAL A 469 -35.26 7.13 6.92
C VAL A 469 -36.78 6.92 7.04
N PHE A 470 -37.23 5.67 7.12
CA PHE A 470 -38.64 5.31 7.31
C PHE A 470 -39.18 5.75 8.67
N ASP A 471 -38.48 5.41 9.75
CA ASP A 471 -38.84 5.83 11.11
C ASP A 471 -38.91 7.36 11.20
N PHE A 472 -37.92 8.05 10.64
CA PHE A 472 -37.91 9.50 10.55
C PHE A 472 -39.10 10.05 9.73
N TYR A 473 -39.43 9.40 8.60
CA TYR A 473 -40.58 9.77 7.79
C TYR A 473 -41.89 9.62 8.57
N GLU A 474 -42.13 8.48 9.23
CA GLU A 474 -43.36 8.25 9.99
C GLU A 474 -43.51 9.24 11.15
N GLN A 475 -42.41 9.58 11.85
CA GLN A 475 -42.43 10.55 12.95
C GLN A 475 -42.67 12.00 12.49
N ASN A 476 -42.40 12.31 11.22
CA ASN A 476 -42.51 13.67 10.68
C ASN A 476 -43.41 13.72 9.44
N LYS A 477 -44.36 12.77 9.33
CA LYS A 477 -45.13 12.49 8.12
C LYS A 477 -45.85 13.71 7.57
N GLU A 478 -46.56 14.44 8.42
CA GLU A 478 -47.32 15.64 8.02
C GLU A 478 -46.42 16.75 7.45
N LEU A 479 -45.25 16.98 8.06
CA LEU A 479 -44.29 18.00 7.62
C LEU A 479 -43.66 17.61 6.29
N ILE A 480 -43.22 16.35 6.16
CA ILE A 480 -42.58 15.83 4.96
C ILE A 480 -43.56 15.74 3.80
N ASP A 481 -44.81 15.31 4.05
CA ASP A 481 -45.82 15.19 2.99
C ASP A 481 -46.20 16.55 2.40
N LYS A 482 -46.12 17.63 3.19
CA LYS A 482 -46.31 19.03 2.78
C LYS A 482 -45.06 19.68 2.17
N GLY A 483 -43.91 19.00 2.14
CA GLY A 483 -42.65 19.56 1.64
C GLY A 483 -41.97 20.56 2.59
N GLN A 484 -42.37 20.57 3.87
CA GLN A 484 -41.97 21.59 4.86
C GLN A 484 -40.92 21.06 5.85
N LEU A 485 -39.90 20.33 5.38
CA LEU A 485 -38.82 19.85 6.25
C LEU A 485 -37.92 21.02 6.66
N THR A 486 -37.84 21.31 7.96
CA THR A 486 -36.98 22.38 8.49
C THR A 486 -35.49 21.98 8.45
N GLU A 487 -34.59 22.97 8.46
CA GLU A 487 -33.14 22.72 8.53
C GLU A 487 -32.76 21.92 9.78
N GLU A 488 -33.40 22.19 10.91
CA GLU A 488 -33.22 21.46 12.17
C GLU A 488 -33.58 19.97 12.02
N LYS A 489 -34.69 19.68 11.34
CA LYS A 489 -35.11 18.30 11.06
C LYS A 489 -34.20 17.61 10.05
N SER A 490 -33.68 18.33 9.06
CA SER A 490 -32.64 17.81 8.16
C SER A 490 -31.36 17.45 8.92
N LYS A 491 -30.91 18.32 9.84
CA LYS A 491 -29.78 18.05 10.75
C LYS A 491 -30.04 16.87 11.69
N GLU A 492 -31.28 16.72 12.17
CA GLU A 492 -31.70 15.57 12.98
C GLU A 492 -31.52 14.25 12.19
N LEU A 493 -31.99 14.19 10.94
CA LEU A 493 -31.84 13.01 10.10
C LEU A 493 -30.37 12.73 9.76
N LEU A 494 -29.58 13.75 9.42
CA LEU A 494 -28.13 13.62 9.23
C LEU A 494 -27.45 13.04 10.48
N LYS A 495 -27.80 13.53 11.67
CA LYS A 495 -27.29 13.01 12.94
C LYS A 495 -27.70 11.55 13.17
N ARG A 496 -28.96 11.18 12.90
CA ARG A 496 -29.45 9.79 13.01
C ARG A 496 -28.67 8.85 12.08
N LEU A 497 -28.32 9.31 10.88
CA LEU A 497 -27.51 8.58 9.90
C LEU A 497 -26.00 8.67 10.18
N GLY A 498 -25.58 9.44 11.18
CA GLY A 498 -24.17 9.72 11.48
C GLY A 498 -23.44 10.35 10.29
N LEU A 499 -24.07 11.30 9.60
CA LEU A 499 -23.50 12.05 8.47
C LEU A 499 -23.29 13.50 8.90
N LYS A 500 -22.18 14.12 8.49
CA LYS A 500 -21.99 15.57 8.64
C LYS A 500 -22.83 16.33 7.62
N ASN A 501 -22.93 15.79 6.41
CA ASN A 501 -23.69 16.36 5.31
C ASN A 501 -24.07 15.28 4.28
N TRP A 502 -24.96 15.63 3.36
CA TRP A 502 -25.47 14.69 2.36
C TRP A 502 -24.43 14.19 1.34
N LYS A 503 -23.29 14.87 1.16
CA LYS A 503 -22.23 14.38 0.26
C LYS A 503 -21.56 13.12 0.80
N GLU A 504 -21.54 12.95 2.12
CA GLU A 504 -20.99 11.77 2.78
C GLU A 504 -21.88 10.54 2.62
N LEU A 505 -23.16 10.71 2.26
CA LEU A 505 -24.12 9.61 2.24
C LEU A 505 -23.69 8.46 1.33
N ASN A 506 -23.35 8.79 0.07
CA ASN A 506 -22.91 7.78 -0.89
C ASN A 506 -21.54 7.20 -0.52
N LYS A 507 -20.66 7.99 0.10
CA LYS A 507 -19.38 7.50 0.62
C LYS A 507 -19.59 6.53 1.79
N LYS A 508 -20.61 6.78 2.63
CA LYS A 508 -20.92 5.99 3.83
C LYS A 508 -21.66 4.70 3.55
N TYR A 509 -22.76 4.79 2.82
CA TYR A 509 -23.67 3.65 2.61
C TYR A 509 -23.53 3.01 1.23
N TYR A 510 -22.74 3.60 0.32
CA TYR A 510 -22.49 3.09 -1.03
C TYR A 510 -23.78 2.67 -1.72
N LEU A 511 -24.72 3.62 -1.84
CA LEU A 511 -26.08 3.42 -2.31
C LEU A 511 -26.11 3.15 -3.83
N HIS A 512 -25.56 2.03 -4.27
CA HIS A 512 -25.59 1.63 -5.67
C HIS A 512 -27.01 1.29 -6.10
N GLY A 513 -27.58 2.14 -6.96
CA GLY A 513 -28.73 1.84 -7.81
C GLY A 513 -30.11 2.19 -7.25
N PHE A 514 -30.34 2.04 -5.94
CA PHE A 514 -31.68 2.23 -5.36
C PHE A 514 -31.97 3.68 -4.93
N ASP A 515 -30.98 4.37 -4.37
CA ASP A 515 -31.12 5.72 -3.81
C ASP A 515 -30.16 6.73 -4.47
N ARG A 516 -29.78 6.51 -5.74
CA ARG A 516 -28.96 7.45 -6.55
C ARG A 516 -29.73 8.76 -6.72
N GLY A 517 -29.67 9.63 -5.73
CA GLY A 517 -30.48 10.84 -5.67
C GLY A 517 -31.02 11.17 -4.28
N PHE A 518 -30.83 10.30 -3.28
CA PHE A 518 -31.12 10.68 -1.90
C PHE A 518 -30.20 11.82 -1.48
N ASN A 519 -30.82 12.97 -1.30
CA ASN A 519 -30.21 14.24 -0.92
C ASN A 519 -30.84 14.78 0.37
N GLY A 520 -31.65 13.96 1.05
CA GLY A 520 -32.41 14.35 2.23
C GLY A 520 -33.53 15.34 1.99
N SER A 521 -33.94 15.57 0.74
CA SER A 521 -35.07 16.45 0.46
C SER A 521 -36.39 15.79 0.91
N PRO A 522 -37.41 16.59 1.29
CA PRO A 522 -38.71 16.07 1.67
C PRO A 522 -39.30 15.12 0.62
N GLU A 523 -39.12 15.42 -0.67
CA GLU A 523 -39.65 14.62 -1.78
C GLU A 523 -39.04 13.23 -1.82
N VAL A 524 -37.72 13.13 -1.63
CA VAL A 524 -37.03 11.85 -1.68
C VAL A 524 -37.25 11.04 -0.40
N ILE A 525 -37.32 11.69 0.77
CA ILE A 525 -37.70 11.04 2.04
C ILE A 525 -39.12 10.47 1.94
N LYS A 526 -40.07 11.27 1.45
CA LYS A 526 -41.46 10.84 1.21
C LYS A 526 -41.54 9.65 0.26
N LYS A 527 -40.80 9.70 -0.85
CA LYS A 527 -40.75 8.60 -1.82
C LYS A 527 -40.29 7.31 -1.16
N MET A 528 -39.17 7.34 -0.42
CA MET A 528 -38.68 6.17 0.31
C MET A 528 -39.66 5.69 1.39
N GLY A 529 -40.24 6.61 2.15
CA GLY A 529 -41.22 6.31 3.19
C GLY A 529 -42.46 5.58 2.67
N LYS A 530 -42.90 5.89 1.44
CA LYS A 530 -44.06 5.26 0.78
C LYS A 530 -43.71 3.96 0.04
N GLU A 531 -42.45 3.76 -0.34
CA GLU A 531 -41.99 2.54 -1.02
C GLU A 531 -41.80 1.36 -0.05
N ILE A 532 -41.68 1.62 1.26
CA ILE A 532 -41.54 0.59 2.28
C ILE A 532 -42.96 0.12 2.67
N PRO A 533 -43.38 -1.11 2.29
CA PRO A 533 -44.74 -1.57 2.53
C PRO A 533 -45.01 -1.72 4.03
N THR A 534 -46.08 -1.08 4.50
CA THR A 534 -46.59 -1.16 5.88
C THR A 534 -47.37 -2.45 6.16
N GLU A 535 -47.81 -3.14 5.11
CA GLU A 535 -48.49 -4.43 5.19
C GLU A 535 -47.70 -5.50 4.42
N GLY A 536 -47.40 -6.61 5.09
CA GLY A 536 -46.55 -7.68 4.58
C GLY A 536 -47.03 -8.21 3.23
N ARG A 537 -46.12 -8.34 2.26
CA ARG A 537 -46.40 -9.14 1.07
C ARG A 537 -46.61 -10.59 1.52
N ILE A 538 -47.82 -11.10 1.34
CA ILE A 538 -48.13 -12.52 1.49
C ILE A 538 -47.37 -13.26 0.38
N ASP A 539 -46.50 -14.20 0.75
CA ASP A 539 -45.97 -15.18 -0.19
C ASP A 539 -47.12 -16.11 -0.58
N ASN A 540 -47.54 -16.08 -1.85
CA ASN A 540 -48.59 -16.95 -2.37
C ASN A 540 -48.26 -18.45 -2.28
N ARG A 541 -47.03 -18.82 -1.90
CA ARG A 541 -46.60 -20.21 -1.68
C ARG A 541 -46.77 -20.69 -0.23
N ASN A 542 -47.06 -19.83 0.74
CA ASN A 542 -47.20 -20.25 2.14
C ASN A 542 -48.24 -19.38 2.88
N LYS A 543 -49.52 -19.76 2.73
CA LYS A 543 -50.67 -18.95 3.19
C LYS A 543 -50.89 -18.91 4.70
N ASP A 544 -50.22 -19.78 5.47
CA ASP A 544 -50.59 -20.00 6.88
C ASP A 544 -49.70 -19.27 7.90
N LYS A 545 -48.77 -18.40 7.46
CA LYS A 545 -47.95 -17.58 8.37
C LYS A 545 -47.74 -16.15 7.83
N PRO A 546 -48.59 -15.17 8.23
CA PRO A 546 -48.29 -13.77 7.95
C PRO A 546 -47.09 -13.32 8.79
N TYR A 547 -45.97 -13.01 8.14
CA TYR A 547 -44.86 -12.32 8.82
C TYR A 547 -45.29 -10.88 9.12
N GLN A 548 -45.65 -10.61 10.37
CA GLN A 548 -45.76 -9.25 10.89
C GLN A 548 -44.36 -8.78 11.35
N VAL A 549 -44.08 -7.49 11.12
CA VAL A 549 -42.80 -6.77 11.27
C VAL A 549 -41.85 -6.90 10.07
N ILE A 550 -41.82 -5.84 9.24
CA ILE A 550 -40.73 -5.39 8.32
C ILE A 550 -39.74 -6.51 7.92
N SER A 551 -40.20 -7.65 7.38
CA SER A 551 -39.32 -8.76 7.03
C SER A 551 -39.01 -8.71 5.54
N GLN A 552 -38.32 -7.65 5.10
CA GLN A 552 -37.64 -7.69 3.81
C GLN A 552 -36.41 -8.60 3.94
N GLY A 553 -36.62 -9.92 3.83
CA GLY A 553 -35.72 -10.87 3.17
C GLY A 553 -34.31 -11.14 3.72
N MET A 554 -33.89 -10.65 4.89
CA MET A 554 -32.56 -10.98 5.44
C MET A 554 -32.58 -12.09 6.51
N HIS A 555 -33.71 -12.28 7.21
CA HIS A 555 -33.81 -13.19 8.36
C HIS A 555 -33.52 -14.66 8.00
N THR A 556 -34.03 -15.16 6.87
CA THR A 556 -33.86 -16.57 6.48
C THR A 556 -32.45 -16.90 5.98
N LEU A 557 -31.76 -15.92 5.40
CA LEU A 557 -30.37 -16.05 4.94
C LEU A 557 -29.39 -16.02 6.10
N TYR A 558 -29.59 -15.13 7.08
CA TYR A 558 -28.74 -15.07 8.27
C TYR A 558 -28.97 -16.22 9.25
N GLN A 559 -30.18 -16.80 9.28
CA GLN A 559 -30.41 -18.09 9.93
C GLN A 559 -29.62 -19.23 9.28
N LYS A 560 -29.39 -19.16 7.95
CA LYS A 560 -28.62 -20.16 7.20
C LYS A 560 -27.11 -19.91 7.27
N TYR A 561 -26.68 -18.66 7.37
CA TYR A 561 -25.27 -18.24 7.45
C TYR A 561 -25.08 -17.24 8.60
N PRO A 562 -24.62 -17.71 9.78
CA PRO A 562 -24.45 -16.85 10.95
C PRO A 562 -23.53 -15.66 10.66
N MET A 563 -23.86 -14.48 11.19
CA MET A 563 -23.10 -13.24 10.97
C MET A 563 -21.81 -13.17 11.78
N ALA A 564 -20.78 -12.53 11.23
CA ALA A 564 -19.46 -12.41 11.88
C ALA A 564 -19.40 -11.44 13.06
N TYR A 565 -20.49 -10.75 13.41
CA TYR A 565 -20.57 -9.89 14.60
C TYR A 565 -21.34 -10.51 15.76
N ASP A 566 -21.71 -11.80 15.66
CA ASP A 566 -22.44 -12.54 16.70
C ASP A 566 -23.79 -11.89 17.05
N LEU A 567 -24.46 -11.32 16.04
CA LEU A 567 -25.75 -10.65 16.18
C LEU A 567 -26.87 -11.66 16.35
N ARG A 568 -27.73 -11.44 17.35
CA ARG A 568 -28.99 -12.18 17.48
C ARG A 568 -29.98 -11.72 16.40
N ASP A 569 -30.87 -12.59 15.94
CA ASP A 569 -31.84 -12.26 14.87
C ASP A 569 -32.64 -10.97 15.15
N GLY A 570 -33.03 -10.72 16.41
CA GLY A 570 -33.71 -9.48 16.79
C GLY A 570 -32.85 -8.20 16.79
N GLU A 571 -31.53 -8.31 16.90
CA GLU A 571 -30.60 -7.16 16.88
C GLU A 571 -30.36 -6.64 15.46
N GLN A 572 -30.69 -7.42 14.44
CA GLN A 572 -30.36 -7.12 13.04
C GLN A 572 -31.28 -6.08 12.39
N ASN A 573 -32.46 -5.84 12.98
CA ASN A 573 -33.50 -4.99 12.40
C ASN A 573 -33.26 -3.49 12.64
N PHE A 574 -32.47 -3.11 13.65
CA PHE A 574 -32.22 -1.71 14.03
C PHE A 574 -30.75 -1.52 14.45
N LEU A 575 -29.90 -1.18 13.48
CA LEU A 575 -28.48 -0.93 13.69
C LEU A 575 -28.13 0.58 13.66
N LEU A 576 -28.99 1.46 14.18
CA LEU A 576 -28.59 2.82 14.57
C LEU A 576 -29.01 3.17 16.01
N PRO A 577 -28.27 4.07 16.70
CA PRO A 577 -27.06 4.78 16.25
C PRO A 577 -25.81 3.88 16.25
N GLN A 578 -24.84 4.19 15.36
CA GLN A 578 -23.52 3.55 15.27
C GLN A 578 -22.43 4.51 15.75
N PRO A 579 -21.29 4.00 16.24
CA PRO A 579 -20.87 2.59 16.30
C PRO A 579 -21.47 1.77 17.45
N TYR A 580 -21.34 0.44 17.39
CA TYR A 580 -21.79 -0.52 18.40
C TYR A 580 -20.67 -1.14 19.19
N LYS A 581 -20.84 -1.20 20.51
CA LYS A 581 -20.01 -2.08 21.35
C LYS A 581 -20.37 -3.54 21.11
N ARG A 582 -19.40 -4.35 20.70
CA ARG A 582 -19.60 -5.78 20.47
C ARG A 582 -18.82 -6.63 21.47
N PRO A 583 -19.49 -7.57 22.18
CA PRO A 583 -18.77 -8.51 23.03
C PRO A 583 -17.84 -9.39 22.20
N ASN A 584 -16.80 -9.92 22.83
CA ASN A 584 -15.80 -10.79 22.19
C ASN A 584 -15.07 -10.13 21.01
N ARG A 585 -14.91 -8.81 21.02
CA ARG A 585 -14.18 -8.06 19.99
C ARG A 585 -13.19 -7.09 20.61
N ALA A 586 -12.06 -6.90 19.94
CA ALA A 586 -11.01 -5.95 20.26
C ALA A 586 -10.28 -5.54 18.95
N GLY A 587 -10.61 -4.35 18.47
CA GLY A 587 -9.97 -3.67 17.36
C GLY A 587 -9.96 -4.40 16.01
N MET A 588 -9.06 -4.00 15.13
CA MET A 588 -9.00 -4.48 13.75
C MET A 588 -8.66 -5.97 13.67
N LEU A 589 -7.89 -6.52 14.62
CA LEU A 589 -7.47 -7.93 14.57
C LEU A 589 -8.61 -8.92 14.88
N THR A 590 -9.72 -8.45 15.46
CA THR A 590 -10.95 -9.26 15.58
C THR A 590 -12.04 -8.81 14.60
N HIS A 591 -11.73 -7.89 13.69
CA HIS A 591 -12.67 -7.43 12.67
C HIS A 591 -12.83 -8.52 11.59
N PRO A 592 -14.06 -8.83 11.13
CA PRO A 592 -14.29 -9.87 10.11
C PRO A 592 -13.44 -9.71 8.84
N ALA A 593 -13.30 -8.47 8.32
CA ALA A 593 -12.45 -8.18 7.17
C ALA A 593 -10.99 -8.63 7.35
N TRP A 594 -10.38 -8.37 8.52
CA TRP A 594 -9.01 -8.81 8.80
C TRP A 594 -8.95 -10.33 8.95
N LEU A 595 -9.89 -10.92 9.70
CA LEU A 595 -9.93 -12.37 9.93
C LEU A 595 -10.06 -13.14 8.61
N ILE A 596 -10.90 -12.68 7.68
CA ILE A 596 -11.05 -13.25 6.33
C ILE A 596 -9.78 -13.04 5.49
N ALA A 597 -9.24 -11.82 5.45
CA ALA A 597 -8.04 -11.50 4.66
C ALA A 597 -6.78 -12.31 5.07
N HIS A 598 -6.78 -12.81 6.32
CA HIS A 598 -5.74 -13.65 6.91
C HIS A 598 -6.20 -15.09 7.15
N SER A 599 -7.15 -15.58 6.36
CA SER A 599 -7.56 -17.00 6.33
C SER A 599 -7.23 -17.64 4.97
N LEU A 600 -7.60 -18.92 4.81
CA LEU A 600 -7.76 -19.57 3.52
C LEU A 600 -9.21 -19.41 3.04
N ASN A 601 -9.49 -19.84 1.81
CA ASN A 601 -10.86 -19.77 1.27
C ASN A 601 -11.84 -20.61 2.09
N ASP A 602 -11.38 -21.69 2.73
CA ASP A 602 -12.23 -22.67 3.41
C ASP A 602 -11.90 -22.99 4.86
N ILE A 603 -10.87 -22.37 5.43
CA ILE A 603 -10.45 -22.61 6.81
C ILE A 603 -9.65 -21.43 7.38
N SER A 604 -9.70 -21.25 8.70
CA SER A 604 -8.87 -20.29 9.44
C SER A 604 -7.38 -20.60 9.22
N ASP A 605 -6.52 -19.58 9.29
CA ASP A 605 -5.06 -19.75 9.18
C ASP A 605 -4.33 -19.06 10.34
N PRO A 606 -4.22 -19.72 11.51
CA PRO A 606 -3.47 -19.22 12.66
C PRO A 606 -2.02 -18.87 12.34
N ILE A 607 -1.36 -19.66 11.48
CA ILE A 607 0.04 -19.45 11.13
C ILE A 607 0.21 -18.10 10.43
N ARG A 608 -0.64 -17.77 9.45
CA ARG A 608 -0.63 -16.47 8.77
C ARG A 608 -0.91 -15.31 9.72
N ARG A 609 -1.92 -15.45 10.59
CA ARG A 609 -2.28 -14.43 11.61
C ARG A 609 -1.11 -14.17 12.56
N GLY A 610 -0.46 -15.24 13.06
CA GLY A 610 0.71 -15.16 13.93
C GLY A 610 1.93 -14.54 13.24
N LYS A 611 2.20 -14.93 11.98
CA LYS A 611 3.27 -14.33 11.16
C LYS A 611 3.03 -12.84 10.96
N TRP A 612 1.79 -12.44 10.68
CA TRP A 612 1.42 -11.04 10.56
C TRP A 612 1.72 -10.27 11.86
N ILE A 613 1.33 -10.79 13.03
CA ILE A 613 1.62 -10.14 14.33
C ILE A 613 3.12 -10.00 14.54
N ARG A 614 3.88 -11.10 14.33
CA ARG A 614 5.34 -11.11 14.47
C ARG A 614 6.01 -10.04 13.61
N GLN A 615 5.58 -9.90 12.37
CA GLN A 615 6.19 -8.98 11.41
C GLN A 615 5.65 -7.54 11.51
N ARG A 616 4.38 -7.32 11.83
CA ARG A 616 3.78 -5.98 11.78
C ARG A 616 3.75 -5.29 13.14
N LEU A 617 3.58 -6.06 14.23
CA LEU A 617 3.48 -5.51 15.58
C LEU A 617 4.74 -5.73 16.40
N LEU A 618 5.41 -6.88 16.30
CA LEU A 618 6.58 -7.17 17.14
C LEU A 618 7.92 -6.78 16.50
N ALA A 619 7.89 -6.06 15.36
CA ALA A 619 9.07 -5.67 14.61
C ALA A 619 10.01 -6.84 14.27
N GLY A 620 9.50 -8.07 14.26
CA GLY A 620 10.25 -9.30 14.04
C GLY A 620 10.33 -9.67 12.56
N VAL A 621 11.14 -10.68 12.26
CA VAL A 621 11.28 -11.25 10.92
C VAL A 621 10.87 -12.71 10.96
N VAL A 622 10.19 -13.15 9.91
CA VAL A 622 9.92 -14.57 9.64
C VAL A 622 10.37 -14.81 8.22
N LEU A 623 11.44 -15.59 8.06
CA LEU A 623 12.05 -15.82 6.76
C LEU A 623 11.15 -16.65 5.85
N ASP A 624 11.42 -16.55 4.56
CA ASP A 624 10.79 -17.39 3.55
C ASP A 624 11.11 -18.87 3.81
N VAL A 625 10.10 -19.71 3.62
CA VAL A 625 10.24 -21.17 3.73
C VAL A 625 11.28 -21.63 2.69
N PRO A 626 12.30 -22.40 3.07
CA PRO A 626 13.22 -22.99 2.11
C PRO A 626 12.45 -23.82 1.07
N ILE A 627 12.89 -23.78 -0.19
CA ILE A 627 12.22 -24.48 -1.31
C ILE A 627 12.10 -25.99 -1.06
N THR A 628 12.96 -26.54 -0.20
CA THR A 628 13.04 -27.97 0.14
C THR A 628 12.02 -28.44 1.19
N VAL A 629 11.25 -27.55 1.82
CA VAL A 629 10.28 -27.93 2.85
C VAL A 629 8.90 -28.18 2.24
N ASP A 630 8.46 -29.44 2.26
CA ASP A 630 7.06 -29.80 1.94
C ASP A 630 6.18 -29.56 3.18
N ALA A 631 5.57 -28.38 3.25
CA ALA A 631 4.73 -27.96 4.36
C ALA A 631 3.26 -28.30 4.09
N THR A 632 2.91 -29.59 4.13
CA THR A 632 1.51 -30.04 4.06
C THR A 632 0.97 -30.38 5.45
N ILE A 633 -0.17 -29.78 5.81
CA ILE A 633 -0.88 -30.12 7.04
C ILE A 633 -1.76 -31.33 6.72
N PRO A 634 -1.67 -32.46 7.46
CA PRO A 634 -2.50 -33.61 7.21
C PRO A 634 -4.00 -33.28 7.25
N GLU A 635 -4.74 -33.85 6.30
CA GLU A 635 -6.20 -33.86 6.36
C GLU A 635 -6.65 -34.95 7.33
N ASP A 636 -7.13 -34.53 8.50
CA ASP A 636 -7.74 -35.42 9.50
C ASP A 636 -9.01 -34.76 10.02
N HIS A 637 -10.15 -35.18 9.46
CA HIS A 637 -11.46 -34.60 9.75
C HIS A 637 -11.98 -34.90 11.17
N HIS A 638 -11.29 -35.74 11.95
CA HIS A 638 -11.63 -36.03 13.35
C HIS A 638 -10.90 -35.11 14.35
N LYS A 639 -10.04 -34.23 13.85
CA LYS A 639 -9.24 -33.29 14.64
C LYS A 639 -9.65 -31.85 14.38
N THR A 640 -9.58 -31.04 15.43
CA THR A 640 -9.61 -29.57 15.33
C THR A 640 -8.45 -29.07 14.50
N LEU A 641 -8.56 -27.86 13.95
CA LEU A 641 -7.45 -27.20 13.29
C LEU A 641 -6.21 -27.10 14.21
N ARG A 642 -6.41 -26.76 15.49
CA ARG A 642 -5.33 -26.71 16.48
C ARG A 642 -4.60 -28.05 16.62
N GLU A 643 -5.34 -29.16 16.73
CA GLU A 643 -4.76 -30.51 16.81
C GLU A 643 -4.02 -30.89 15.52
N ARG A 644 -4.51 -30.48 14.34
CA ARG A 644 -3.86 -30.75 13.05
C ARG A 644 -2.55 -29.98 12.89
N LEU A 645 -2.48 -28.76 13.41
CA LEU A 645 -1.31 -27.89 13.34
C LEU A 645 -0.14 -28.36 14.23
N SER A 646 -0.34 -29.32 15.14
CA SER A 646 0.72 -29.83 16.02
C SER A 646 1.90 -30.45 15.26
N VAL A 647 1.71 -30.88 14.01
CA VAL A 647 2.80 -31.37 13.14
C VAL A 647 3.88 -30.31 12.90
N THR A 648 3.50 -29.03 12.97
CA THR A 648 4.43 -27.90 12.79
C THR A 648 5.28 -27.63 14.04
N GLU A 649 4.99 -28.30 15.16
CA GLU A 649 5.78 -28.24 16.40
C GLU A 649 6.92 -29.27 16.42
N ALA A 650 7.05 -30.09 15.38
CA ALA A 650 8.21 -30.96 15.20
C ALA A 650 9.51 -30.13 15.06
N LYS A 651 10.64 -30.67 15.55
CA LYS A 651 11.93 -29.97 15.69
C LYS A 651 12.38 -29.16 14.46
N ALA A 652 12.16 -29.66 13.25
CA ALA A 652 12.55 -28.97 12.02
C ALA A 652 11.66 -27.74 11.74
N CYS A 653 10.33 -27.91 11.84
CA CYS A 653 9.33 -26.87 11.60
C CYS A 653 9.33 -25.81 12.71
N TRP A 654 9.55 -26.24 13.96
CA TRP A 654 9.48 -25.36 15.12
C TRP A 654 10.51 -24.22 15.09
N ARG A 655 11.63 -24.38 14.37
CA ARG A 655 12.64 -23.32 14.16
C ARG A 655 12.04 -22.00 13.69
N CYS A 656 10.99 -22.07 12.87
CA CYS A 656 10.27 -20.90 12.40
C CYS A 656 8.92 -20.76 13.10
N HIS A 657 8.21 -21.88 13.29
CA HIS A 657 6.85 -21.88 13.83
C HIS A 657 6.77 -21.40 15.29
N GLU A 658 7.84 -21.52 16.08
CA GLU A 658 7.88 -20.99 17.45
C GLU A 658 7.61 -19.49 17.52
N GLN A 659 7.89 -18.75 16.45
CA GLN A 659 7.73 -17.30 16.40
C GLN A 659 6.33 -16.84 15.96
N MET A 660 5.48 -17.75 15.49
CA MET A 660 4.18 -17.40 14.90
C MET A 660 3.03 -18.23 15.46
N ASN A 661 3.22 -19.53 15.68
CA ASN A 661 2.16 -20.41 16.15
C ASN A 661 1.57 -19.94 17.48
N PRO A 662 2.37 -19.66 18.54
CA PRO A 662 1.80 -19.22 19.83
C PRO A 662 0.99 -17.92 19.73
N LEU A 663 1.37 -17.01 18.84
CA LEU A 663 0.63 -15.76 18.59
C LEU A 663 -0.67 -16.04 17.84
N GLY A 664 -0.58 -16.86 16.78
CA GLY A 664 -1.69 -17.18 15.88
C GLY A 664 -2.77 -18.03 16.51
N TYR A 665 -2.39 -19.01 17.33
CA TYR A 665 -3.32 -19.90 18.00
C TYR A 665 -4.33 -19.20 18.89
N SER A 666 -3.97 -18.02 19.42
CA SER A 666 -4.88 -17.20 20.21
C SER A 666 -6.17 -16.82 19.47
N PHE A 667 -6.12 -16.78 18.12
CA PHE A 667 -7.23 -16.41 17.25
C PHE A 667 -8.16 -17.58 16.90
N GLU A 668 -7.93 -18.78 17.44
CA GLU A 668 -8.80 -19.94 17.16
C GLU A 668 -10.22 -19.77 17.72
N ILE A 669 -10.44 -18.78 18.60
CA ILE A 669 -11.78 -18.30 18.99
C ILE A 669 -12.57 -17.67 17.84
N PHE A 670 -11.97 -17.49 16.66
CA PHE A 670 -12.65 -17.03 15.45
C PHE A 670 -12.43 -18.01 14.29
N ASP A 671 -13.49 -18.29 13.54
CA ASP A 671 -13.37 -19.06 12.30
C ASP A 671 -12.90 -18.23 11.09
N ASP A 672 -12.96 -18.81 9.90
CA ASP A 672 -12.56 -18.19 8.63
C ASP A 672 -13.47 -17.01 8.22
N PHE A 673 -14.73 -17.01 8.65
CA PHE A 673 -15.66 -15.88 8.46
C PHE A 673 -15.51 -14.79 9.51
N GLY A 674 -14.73 -15.05 10.57
CA GLY A 674 -14.56 -14.16 11.71
C GLY A 674 -15.68 -14.24 12.74
N ARG A 675 -16.47 -15.31 12.75
CA ARG A 675 -17.50 -15.57 13.78
C ARG A 675 -16.84 -16.06 15.05
N PHE A 676 -17.34 -15.59 16.19
CA PHE A 676 -16.83 -16.07 17.47
C PHE A 676 -17.25 -17.53 17.71
N ARG A 677 -16.35 -18.33 18.25
CA ARG A 677 -16.58 -19.74 18.57
C ARG A 677 -15.83 -20.17 19.83
N THR A 678 -16.46 -21.06 20.59
CA THR A 678 -15.85 -21.81 21.70
C THR A 678 -15.79 -23.31 21.41
N ILE A 679 -16.46 -23.75 20.35
CA ILE A 679 -16.46 -25.11 19.82
C ILE A 679 -16.18 -25.07 18.32
N GLU A 680 -15.40 -26.03 17.83
CA GLU A 680 -15.15 -26.25 16.41
C GLU A 680 -16.03 -27.40 15.93
N ALA A 681 -16.85 -27.14 14.91
CA ALA A 681 -17.61 -28.19 14.23
C ALA A 681 -16.70 -28.96 13.27
N LEU A 682 -16.76 -30.29 13.34
CA LEU A 682 -16.09 -31.21 12.42
C LEU A 682 -17.00 -31.45 11.22
N ASP A 683 -17.19 -30.40 10.42
CA ASP A 683 -18.19 -30.28 9.35
C ASP A 683 -17.97 -31.24 8.16
N LYS A 684 -16.79 -31.88 8.10
CA LYS A 684 -16.47 -32.94 7.13
C LYS A 684 -16.93 -34.33 7.57
N LEU A 685 -17.40 -34.49 8.80
CA LEU A 685 -17.97 -35.75 9.29
C LEU A 685 -19.50 -35.81 9.08
N PRO A 686 -20.11 -37.00 9.01
CA PRO A 686 -21.56 -37.13 8.90
C PRO A 686 -22.27 -36.49 10.10
N MET A 687 -23.40 -35.85 9.84
CA MET A 687 -24.23 -35.28 10.91
C MET A 687 -24.83 -36.40 11.78
N VAL A 688 -24.72 -36.26 13.09
CA VAL A 688 -25.36 -37.14 14.08
C VAL A 688 -26.50 -36.38 14.73
N LYS A 689 -27.74 -36.89 14.61
CA LYS A 689 -28.96 -36.21 15.11
C LYS A 689 -29.12 -34.77 14.59
N GLY A 690 -28.80 -34.55 13.31
CA GLY A 690 -28.94 -33.25 12.67
C GLY A 690 -27.89 -32.21 13.08
N LYS A 691 -26.78 -32.60 13.71
CA LYS A 691 -25.64 -31.72 14.02
C LYS A 691 -24.32 -32.37 13.64
N PHE A 692 -23.34 -31.59 13.23
CA PHE A 692 -21.98 -32.08 13.08
C PHE A 692 -21.36 -32.42 14.44
N PRO A 693 -20.52 -33.47 14.54
CA PRO A 693 -19.64 -33.65 15.68
C PRO A 693 -18.84 -32.37 15.95
N SER A 694 -18.49 -32.09 17.20
CA SER A 694 -17.72 -30.88 17.55
C SER A 694 -16.79 -31.15 18.73
N LYS A 695 -15.75 -30.31 18.86
CA LYS A 695 -14.79 -30.33 19.95
C LYS A 695 -14.58 -28.92 20.52
N PRO A 696 -14.16 -28.77 21.80
CA PRO A 696 -13.78 -27.46 22.34
C PRO A 696 -12.60 -26.84 21.59
N VAL A 697 -12.62 -25.51 21.44
CA VAL A 697 -11.49 -24.74 20.91
C VAL A 697 -10.41 -24.57 21.97
N ASP A 698 -9.14 -24.74 21.59
CA ASP A 698 -7.98 -24.36 22.41
C ASP A 698 -7.27 -23.13 21.83
N SER A 699 -7.60 -21.97 22.38
CA SER A 699 -7.04 -20.67 22.00
C SER A 699 -5.88 -20.20 22.89
N ARG A 700 -5.29 -21.06 23.71
CA ARG A 700 -4.15 -20.64 24.52
C ARG A 700 -2.94 -20.34 23.63
N GLY A 701 -2.24 -19.26 23.96
CA GLY A 701 -1.08 -18.77 23.24
C GLY A 701 -0.03 -18.17 24.17
N VAL A 702 1.04 -17.65 23.57
CA VAL A 702 2.13 -16.98 24.29
C VAL A 702 2.54 -15.72 23.53
N LEU A 703 2.58 -14.59 24.22
CA LEU A 703 3.20 -13.36 23.72
C LEU A 703 4.68 -13.37 24.09
N ALA A 704 5.55 -13.39 23.08
CA ALA A 704 6.98 -13.27 23.26
C ALA A 704 7.60 -12.39 22.18
N GLY A 705 8.57 -11.57 22.56
CA GLY A 705 9.36 -10.76 21.64
C GLY A 705 9.12 -9.25 21.75
N THR A 706 8.26 -8.80 22.67
CA THR A 706 8.22 -7.38 23.03
C THR A 706 9.52 -6.95 23.73
N GLY A 707 10.11 -7.85 24.53
CA GLY A 707 11.24 -7.52 25.41
C GLY A 707 10.78 -6.88 26.73
N GLU A 708 9.48 -6.74 26.93
CA GLU A 708 8.85 -6.08 28.07
C GLU A 708 8.25 -7.15 29.00
N LYS A 709 8.84 -7.35 30.19
CA LYS A 709 8.46 -8.45 31.11
C LYS A 709 7.01 -8.40 31.61
N ASN A 710 6.43 -7.20 31.65
CA ASN A 710 5.05 -6.96 32.07
C ASN A 710 4.04 -7.16 30.93
N VAL A 711 4.51 -7.33 29.69
CA VAL A 711 3.67 -7.54 28.51
C VAL A 711 3.81 -8.98 28.00
N ASP A 712 5.03 -9.51 27.90
CA ASP A 712 5.29 -10.88 27.46
C ASP A 712 4.73 -11.91 28.49
N GLY A 713 4.29 -13.07 28.00
CA GLY A 713 3.79 -14.18 28.81
C GLY A 713 2.62 -14.94 28.18
N ASP A 714 2.08 -15.90 28.93
CA ASP A 714 0.94 -16.72 28.51
C ASP A 714 -0.32 -15.86 28.33
N VAL A 715 -1.17 -16.26 27.38
CA VAL A 715 -2.46 -15.62 27.10
C VAL A 715 -3.54 -16.68 26.89
N LYS A 716 -4.75 -16.40 27.37
CA LYS A 716 -5.89 -17.33 27.25
C LYS A 716 -6.51 -17.34 25.84
N ASP A 717 -6.47 -16.21 25.14
CA ASP A 717 -7.11 -16.00 23.84
C ASP A 717 -6.59 -14.72 23.14
N ALA A 718 -7.08 -14.45 21.93
CA ALA A 718 -6.70 -13.28 21.14
C ALA A 718 -7.07 -11.96 21.82
N LEU A 719 -8.12 -11.89 22.63
CA LEU A 719 -8.53 -10.64 23.28
C LEU A 719 -7.49 -10.24 24.34
N GLU A 720 -7.05 -11.20 25.16
CA GLU A 720 -5.97 -10.94 26.12
C GLU A 720 -4.65 -10.59 25.42
N LEU A 721 -4.30 -11.31 24.36
CA LEU A 721 -3.12 -11.02 23.54
C LEU A 721 -3.12 -9.59 23.03
N ILE A 722 -4.24 -9.16 22.44
CA ILE A 722 -4.41 -7.81 21.87
C ILE A 722 -4.27 -6.73 22.95
N HIS A 723 -4.90 -6.90 24.11
CA HIS A 723 -4.80 -5.92 25.20
C HIS A 723 -3.39 -5.82 25.77
N LYS A 724 -2.66 -6.94 25.86
CA LYS A 724 -1.23 -6.92 26.24
C LYS A 724 -0.40 -6.16 25.21
N MET A 725 -0.52 -6.53 23.92
CA MET A 725 0.20 -5.85 22.82
C MET A 725 -0.10 -4.35 22.74
N ALA A 726 -1.34 -3.94 22.99
CA ALA A 726 -1.74 -2.54 22.93
C ALA A 726 -1.12 -1.65 24.03
N ASN A 727 -0.48 -2.24 25.04
CA ASN A 727 0.26 -1.53 26.08
C ASN A 727 1.79 -1.60 25.89
N SER A 728 2.28 -2.19 24.79
CA SER A 728 3.72 -2.28 24.51
C SER A 728 4.24 -1.09 23.71
N ASP A 729 5.37 -0.54 24.15
CA ASP A 729 6.09 0.49 23.41
C ASP A 729 6.63 -0.05 22.09
N LYS A 730 7.16 -1.27 22.09
CA LYS A 730 7.66 -1.92 20.85
C LYS A 730 6.57 -2.07 19.81
N VAL A 731 5.35 -2.41 20.21
CA VAL A 731 4.20 -2.52 19.30
C VAL A 731 3.86 -1.16 18.68
N ARG A 732 3.77 -0.12 19.50
CA ARG A 732 3.54 1.26 19.06
C ARG A 732 4.64 1.74 18.10
N GLN A 733 5.90 1.52 18.45
CA GLN A 733 7.08 1.87 17.65
C GLN A 733 7.15 1.07 16.33
N SER A 734 6.76 -0.20 16.34
CA SER A 734 6.67 -1.02 15.12
C SER A 734 5.66 -0.44 14.14
N ILE A 735 4.48 -0.02 14.61
CA ILE A 735 3.49 0.65 13.77
C ILE A 735 4.07 1.95 13.19
N ILE A 736 4.79 2.75 14.00
CA ILE A 736 5.47 3.97 13.54
C ILE A 736 6.49 3.69 12.43
N ARG A 737 7.27 2.60 12.53
CA ARG A 737 8.17 2.18 11.44
C ARG A 737 7.39 1.93 10.14
N HIS A 738 6.23 1.29 10.21
CA HIS A 738 5.38 1.09 9.04
C HIS A 738 4.79 2.39 8.48
N VAL A 739 4.41 3.34 9.33
CA VAL A 739 3.99 4.69 8.90
C VAL A 739 5.15 5.38 8.18
N PHE A 740 6.35 5.35 8.76
CA PHE A 740 7.56 5.88 8.13
C PHE A 740 7.76 5.28 6.73
N ARG A 741 7.72 3.95 6.61
CA ARG A 741 7.88 3.24 5.33
C ARG A 741 6.88 3.70 4.28
N TYR A 742 5.62 3.82 4.67
CA TYR A 742 4.53 4.21 3.77
C TYR A 742 4.68 5.66 3.27
N TYR A 743 4.99 6.61 4.16
CA TYR A 743 5.07 8.03 3.79
C TYR A 743 6.42 8.41 3.18
N MET A 744 7.51 7.72 3.54
CA MET A 744 8.83 7.94 2.95
C MET A 744 9.02 7.12 1.67
N GLY A 745 8.23 6.07 1.43
CA GLY A 745 8.37 5.20 0.26
C GLY A 745 9.70 4.44 0.22
N ARG A 746 10.27 4.11 1.38
CA ARG A 746 11.52 3.35 1.55
C ARG A 746 11.61 2.74 2.95
N ASN A 747 12.46 1.74 3.12
CA ASN A 747 12.81 1.24 4.45
C ASN A 747 13.57 2.31 5.24
N GLU A 748 13.36 2.34 6.56
CA GLU A 748 14.16 3.13 7.49
C GLU A 748 15.63 2.67 7.46
N MET A 749 16.53 3.60 7.77
CA MET A 749 17.95 3.36 7.98
C MET A 749 18.28 3.67 9.44
N LEU A 750 19.44 3.23 9.95
CA LEU A 750 19.86 3.59 11.31
C LEU A 750 19.95 5.11 11.52
N SER A 751 20.32 5.86 10.49
CA SER A 751 20.32 7.34 10.53
C SER A 751 18.93 7.97 10.71
N ASP A 752 17.85 7.22 10.52
CA ASP A 752 16.48 7.68 10.79
C ASP A 752 16.08 7.57 12.27
N SER A 753 16.96 7.11 13.16
CA SER A 753 16.69 6.99 14.60
C SER A 753 16.15 8.28 15.21
N ILE A 754 16.79 9.43 14.93
CA ILE A 754 16.34 10.74 15.42
C ILE A 754 14.91 11.05 14.93
N THR A 755 14.61 10.75 13.66
CA THR A 755 13.28 10.96 13.08
C THR A 755 12.23 10.08 13.75
N LEU A 756 12.53 8.79 13.95
CA LEU A 756 11.59 7.84 14.55
C LEU A 756 11.34 8.14 16.02
N ILE A 757 12.36 8.51 16.79
CA ILE A 757 12.21 8.93 18.20
C ILE A 757 11.38 10.20 18.31
N ALA A 758 11.61 11.19 17.42
CA ALA A 758 10.81 12.41 17.40
C ALA A 758 9.33 12.14 17.06
N ALA A 759 9.09 11.24 16.10
CA ALA A 759 7.76 10.81 15.71
C ALA A 759 7.04 10.06 16.85
N ASP A 760 7.76 9.18 17.55
CA ASP A 760 7.30 8.46 18.74
C ASP A 760 6.90 9.42 19.87
N LYS A 761 7.75 10.40 20.14
CA LYS A 761 7.51 11.45 21.13
C LYS A 761 6.31 12.34 20.77
N ALA A 762 6.22 12.78 19.50
CA ALA A 762 5.10 13.58 19.02
C ALA A 762 3.76 12.85 19.16
N TYR A 763 3.75 11.53 18.90
CA TYR A 763 2.57 10.70 19.14
C TYR A 763 2.19 10.67 20.63
N LEU A 764 3.14 10.44 21.55
CA LEU A 764 2.85 10.39 22.99
C LEU A 764 2.38 11.73 23.56
N GLU A 765 3.10 12.81 23.26
CA GLU A 765 2.84 14.15 23.84
C GLU A 765 1.52 14.75 23.36
N SER A 766 1.02 14.32 22.20
CA SER A 766 -0.28 14.73 21.65
C SER A 766 -1.46 13.88 22.14
N GLY A 767 -1.23 12.91 23.04
CA GLY A 767 -2.27 11.97 23.46
C GLY A 767 -2.62 10.91 22.40
N GLY A 768 -1.64 10.54 21.58
CA GLY A 768 -1.76 9.50 20.56
C GLY A 768 -2.38 9.94 19.25
N SER A 769 -2.17 11.20 18.84
CA SER A 769 -2.66 11.73 17.56
C SER A 769 -1.85 11.20 16.38
N PHE A 770 -2.55 10.66 15.39
CA PHE A 770 -1.96 10.26 14.12
C PHE A 770 -1.58 11.49 13.28
N LYS A 771 -2.37 12.58 13.33
CA LYS A 771 -2.01 13.84 12.62
C LYS A 771 -0.71 14.44 13.17
N ALA A 772 -0.51 14.44 14.48
CA ALA A 772 0.73 14.91 15.10
C ALA A 772 1.94 14.04 14.68
N LEU A 773 1.76 12.72 14.68
CA LEU A 773 2.76 11.78 14.16
C LEU A 773 3.12 12.08 12.69
N LEU A 774 2.13 12.23 11.81
CA LEU A 774 2.36 12.55 10.40
C LEU A 774 3.07 13.90 10.24
N THR A 775 2.67 14.90 11.01
CA THR A 775 3.31 16.21 10.99
C THR A 775 4.79 16.10 11.38
N SER A 776 5.11 15.36 12.43
CA SER A 776 6.50 15.10 12.84
C SER A 776 7.31 14.38 11.76
N LEU A 777 6.73 13.39 11.09
CA LEU A 777 7.42 12.65 10.02
C LEU A 777 7.64 13.51 8.78
N LEU A 778 6.62 14.23 8.33
CA LEU A 778 6.65 15.03 7.10
C LEU A 778 7.42 16.36 7.26
N THR A 779 7.82 16.72 8.48
CA THR A 779 8.73 17.85 8.77
C THR A 779 10.15 17.41 9.14
N SER A 780 10.39 16.11 9.18
CA SER A 780 11.68 15.52 9.57
C SER A 780 12.76 15.69 8.52
N ASP A 781 14.03 15.56 8.92
CA ASP A 781 15.15 15.56 7.99
C ASP A 781 15.08 14.41 6.98
N SER A 782 14.52 13.26 7.39
CA SER A 782 14.28 12.13 6.48
C SER A 782 13.36 12.50 5.32
N PHE A 783 12.40 13.41 5.54
CA PHE A 783 11.51 13.91 4.50
C PHE A 783 12.15 15.06 3.70
N LEU A 784 12.81 15.99 4.37
CA LEU A 784 13.29 17.25 3.77
C LEU A 784 14.61 17.13 3.00
N TYR A 785 15.50 16.22 3.39
CA TYR A 785 16.85 16.16 2.85
C TYR A 785 17.07 14.94 1.97
N ARG A 786 17.84 15.13 0.89
CA ARG A 786 18.31 14.11 -0.03
C ARG A 786 19.83 14.00 -0.01
N LYS A 787 20.34 12.80 -0.22
CA LYS A 787 21.77 12.57 -0.45
C LYS A 787 21.93 11.54 -1.56
N THR A 788 22.82 11.81 -2.51
CA THR A 788 23.21 10.81 -3.50
C THR A 788 24.01 9.74 -2.78
N LEU A 789 23.52 8.50 -2.79
CA LEU A 789 24.32 7.36 -2.37
C LEU A 789 25.34 7.11 -3.49
N THR A 790 26.61 7.34 -3.22
CA THR A 790 27.67 6.82 -4.08
C THR A 790 27.54 5.30 -4.05
N LYS A 791 27.41 4.67 -5.23
CA LYS A 791 27.60 3.22 -5.35
C LYS A 791 29.09 2.98 -5.09
N GLU A 792 29.45 2.74 -3.84
CA GLU A 792 30.75 2.19 -3.49
C GLU A 792 30.78 0.69 -3.76
#